data_AF-A0A959TE08-F1
#
_entry.id   AF-A0A959TE08-F1
#
_cell.length_a   1.000
_cell.length_b   1.000
_cell.length_c   1.000
_cell.angle_alpha   90.00
_cell.angle_beta   90.00
_cell.angle_gamma   90.00
#
_symmetry.space_group_name_H-M   'P 1'
#
loop_
_entity.id
_entity.type
_entity.pdbx_description
1 polymer ?
#
loop_
_entity_poly.entity_id
_entity_poly.type
_entity_poly.pdbx_seq_one_letter_code
_entity_poly.pdbx_strand_id
1 'polypeptide(L)'
;ELKEAFNQIIRYKRQSFWANGGLFQYIQLFAISNGVNTKYYVNNPIEALSFAQTFFWTDEHSRRKSELKEFAADFLSIPRLGRMLGHYVVMNDRDRRLMVLRPYQVYAVERLVEKVRRYDPAPKERTDNYGYIWHTTGSGKTLTSFKASQVIMGLPEVAKVVFVVDRKDLDYKTMEDFNDYKEGSVDATENTRGLVEQLGDPNTKLIVTTIQKLHIAISKVRHEKKVEALKDARMVFIFDECHRSQFGKTHGDITSYFTNAQLFGFTGTPIFAENASKNELGKRTTKQLFGECLHKYVITDAIRDENVLRFSVEYVGKYKAKDGVELDVEVEDIDRAEVLDDEARLGKIVDHILSIHDRKTHDRSFSALFAISSIPTLLKYYDLFRQRREAGGHDLRIAAIYSYGTNEEDEEAVGALPVDDTLASEPPTTYGSGHSREALDRIITDYNAQFGTAFSTRDQKGMESYFKDITKKLREREKANAKDRDRIDLVLVVNMMLTGFDAKKVNTLYVDKRLRYHGLIQAYSRTNRILNEKKSQGNIVAYRNLKEATDDALALFSNKEAKEVIFLPPYEKLVAQLTKVCKQVLEVAPTVRSVDDLQDEEQQLLFVKAFRELIRLLNVLKTYAEFDWRDLPITDQVFAGYTSKYLDLRDRVQRQRAKEKQSILEDIDFEVVLVHRDEVNVAYILKLLAWLKEEENTDKGKAMRKQIMSLLSSDVELRSKRELIEKFIAEHLPKITDPDRIQDEFAKYWEDQRVLALQRICEEEHLDQKQFANLIESYIFSGQEPLKDDVFKCLEARPSVLKAREIGERIVSRMREYVEVFVKGMVA
;
A
#
# COMPACT_ATOMS: atom_id res chain seq x y z
N GLU A 1 24.45 -4.39 4.09
CA GLU A 1 24.69 -5.82 3.76
C GLU A 1 23.60 -6.49 2.91
N LEU A 2 22.49 -7.06 3.43
CA LEU A 2 21.54 -7.80 2.56
C LEU A 2 20.91 -6.95 1.43
N LYS A 3 20.58 -5.67 1.72
CA LYS A 3 20.08 -4.74 0.70
C LYS A 3 21.12 -4.49 -0.40
N GLU A 4 22.41 -4.58 -0.07
CA GLU A 4 23.47 -4.42 -1.06
C GLU A 4 23.70 -5.69 -1.89
N ALA A 5 23.62 -6.88 -1.27
CA ALA A 5 23.59 -8.14 -2.02
C ALA A 5 22.43 -8.16 -3.03
N PHE A 6 21.26 -7.63 -2.64
CA PHE A 6 20.13 -7.41 -3.54
C PHE A 6 20.44 -6.43 -4.67
N ASN A 7 21.03 -5.27 -4.37
CA ASN A 7 21.45 -4.27 -5.38
C ASN A 7 22.49 -4.84 -6.35
N GLN A 8 23.39 -5.70 -5.88
CA GLN A 8 24.38 -6.39 -6.71
C GLN A 8 23.71 -7.31 -7.75
N ILE A 9 22.65 -8.03 -7.37
CA ILE A 9 21.86 -8.82 -8.33
C ILE A 9 21.21 -7.93 -9.38
N ILE A 10 20.66 -6.77 -9.00
CA ILE A 10 20.10 -5.81 -9.97
C ILE A 10 21.17 -5.37 -10.99
N ARG A 11 22.41 -5.13 -10.54
CA ARG A 11 23.52 -4.80 -11.44
C ARG A 11 23.83 -5.94 -12.41
N TYR A 12 23.88 -7.18 -11.95
CA TYR A 12 24.09 -8.35 -12.81
C TYR A 12 22.97 -8.52 -13.85
N LYS A 13 21.72 -8.24 -13.48
CA LYS A 13 20.59 -8.24 -14.42
C LYS A 13 20.74 -7.20 -15.53
N ARG A 14 21.34 -6.03 -15.25
CA ARG A 14 21.59 -5.00 -16.28
C ARG A 14 22.73 -5.37 -17.21
N GLN A 15 23.83 -5.88 -16.67
CA GLN A 15 25.10 -5.93 -17.38
C GLN A 15 25.47 -7.30 -17.93
N SER A 16 25.03 -8.38 -17.29
CA SER A 16 25.66 -9.70 -17.48
C SER A 16 24.70 -10.82 -17.84
N PHE A 17 23.46 -10.82 -17.34
CA PHE A 17 22.53 -11.92 -17.60
C PHE A 17 22.08 -12.05 -19.07
N TRP A 18 22.37 -11.04 -19.89
CA TRP A 18 22.12 -11.03 -21.34
C TRP A 18 23.33 -11.47 -22.17
N ALA A 19 24.53 -11.46 -21.59
CA ALA A 19 25.75 -11.87 -22.28
C ALA A 19 25.84 -13.41 -22.29
N ASN A 20 25.88 -14.01 -23.48
CA ASN A 20 26.10 -15.45 -23.72
C ASN A 20 24.87 -16.39 -23.58
N GLY A 21 23.81 -16.16 -24.36
CA GLY A 21 22.86 -17.23 -24.72
C GLY A 21 21.68 -17.44 -23.76
N GLY A 22 21.42 -16.50 -22.84
CA GLY A 22 20.11 -16.36 -22.19
C GLY A 22 19.74 -17.37 -21.08
N LEU A 23 20.61 -18.33 -20.71
CA LEU A 23 20.28 -19.31 -19.66
C LEU A 23 19.92 -18.68 -18.30
N PHE A 24 20.54 -17.55 -17.93
CA PHE A 24 20.20 -16.82 -16.72
C PHE A 24 18.80 -16.19 -16.74
N GLN A 25 18.13 -16.14 -17.89
CA GLN A 25 16.74 -15.70 -17.99
C GLN A 25 15.76 -16.71 -17.37
N TYR A 26 16.17 -17.97 -17.18
CA TYR A 26 15.33 -19.00 -16.54
C TYR A 26 15.32 -18.93 -15.01
N ILE A 27 16.17 -18.10 -14.37
CA ILE A 27 16.18 -17.95 -12.91
C ILE A 27 14.78 -17.55 -12.43
N GLN A 28 14.23 -18.28 -11.46
CA GLN A 28 12.92 -17.98 -10.87
C GLN A 28 13.06 -17.33 -9.48
N LEU A 29 14.02 -17.79 -8.69
CA LEU A 29 14.24 -17.36 -7.31
C LEU A 29 15.71 -16.97 -7.10
N PHE A 30 15.92 -15.95 -6.28
CA PHE A 30 17.20 -15.61 -5.71
C PHE A 30 17.19 -15.89 -4.20
N ALA A 31 18.33 -16.33 -3.69
CA ALA A 31 18.62 -16.33 -2.26
C ALA A 31 19.85 -15.44 -2.03
N ILE A 32 19.73 -14.51 -1.08
CA ILE A 32 20.80 -13.60 -0.66
C ILE A 32 21.13 -13.86 0.81
N SER A 33 22.42 -13.93 1.14
CA SER A 33 22.87 -14.24 2.50
C SER A 33 24.15 -13.50 2.84
N ASN A 34 24.31 -13.17 4.12
CA ASN A 34 25.59 -12.78 4.73
C ASN A 34 26.09 -13.81 5.76
N GLY A 35 25.58 -15.06 5.68
CA GLY A 35 25.86 -16.13 6.64
C GLY A 35 24.89 -16.14 7.84
N VAL A 36 24.63 -14.98 8.43
CA VAL A 36 23.76 -14.84 9.62
C VAL A 36 22.29 -14.62 9.24
N ASN A 37 22.06 -13.84 8.19
CA ASN A 37 20.75 -13.51 7.67
C ASN A 37 20.64 -13.97 6.23
N THR A 38 19.55 -14.68 5.92
CA THR A 38 19.28 -15.22 4.60
C THR A 38 17.85 -14.89 4.20
N LYS A 39 17.70 -14.29 3.02
CA LYS A 39 16.39 -13.98 2.44
C LYS A 39 16.27 -14.56 1.04
N TYR A 40 15.03 -14.86 0.64
CA TYR A 40 14.70 -15.29 -0.70
C TYR A 40 13.68 -14.36 -1.35
N TYR A 41 13.69 -14.29 -2.68
CA TYR A 41 12.74 -13.50 -3.46
C TYR A 41 12.66 -13.98 -4.90
N VAL A 42 11.63 -13.53 -5.62
CA VAL A 42 11.37 -13.86 -7.03
C VAL A 42 12.16 -12.99 -7.99
N ASN A 43 12.51 -13.58 -9.12
CA ASN A 43 13.14 -12.88 -10.22
C ASN A 43 12.09 -12.09 -11.04
N ASN A 44 11.95 -10.80 -10.77
CA ASN A 44 11.05 -9.89 -11.49
C ASN A 44 11.81 -8.87 -12.35
N PRO A 45 11.16 -8.17 -13.30
CA PRO A 45 11.73 -7.01 -13.98
C PRO A 45 12.33 -6.00 -12.98
N ILE A 46 13.39 -5.29 -13.37
CA ILE A 46 14.17 -4.46 -12.45
C ILE A 46 13.29 -3.39 -11.78
N GLU A 47 12.33 -2.84 -12.51
CA GLU A 47 11.40 -1.81 -12.02
C GLU A 47 10.43 -2.34 -10.96
N ALA A 48 10.26 -3.66 -10.91
CA ALA A 48 9.39 -4.37 -9.96
C ALA A 48 10.15 -4.97 -8.77
N LEU A 49 11.49 -4.97 -8.81
CA LEU A 49 12.31 -5.51 -7.72
C LEU A 49 12.41 -4.49 -6.58
N SER A 50 11.96 -4.89 -5.39
CA SER A 50 12.13 -4.12 -4.16
C SER A 50 12.70 -4.99 -3.05
N PHE A 51 13.66 -4.46 -2.29
CA PHE A 51 14.21 -5.15 -1.13
C PHE A 51 13.15 -5.44 -0.06
N ALA A 52 12.11 -4.59 0.03
CA ALA A 52 10.97 -4.83 0.92
C ALA A 52 10.16 -6.08 0.54
N GLN A 53 10.33 -6.60 -0.67
CA GLN A 53 9.71 -7.85 -1.16
C GLN A 53 10.66 -9.05 -1.09
N THR A 54 11.57 -9.04 -0.11
CA THR A 54 12.46 -10.16 0.21
C THR A 54 12.05 -10.77 1.55
N PHE A 55 11.97 -12.09 1.59
CA PHE A 55 11.38 -12.81 2.72
C PHE A 55 12.40 -13.65 3.46
N PHE A 56 12.32 -13.64 4.78
CA PHE A 56 12.98 -14.66 5.60
C PHE A 56 12.22 -15.98 5.48
N TRP A 57 12.93 -17.11 5.52
CA TRP A 57 12.30 -18.40 5.71
C TRP A 57 11.98 -18.64 7.19
N THR A 58 10.88 -19.33 7.47
CA THR A 58 10.49 -19.70 8.83
C THR A 58 10.14 -21.18 8.90
N ASP A 59 10.11 -21.72 10.12
CA ASP A 59 9.40 -22.96 10.39
C ASP A 59 7.87 -22.77 10.44
N GLU A 60 7.16 -23.87 10.70
CA GLU A 60 5.70 -23.92 10.85
C GLU A 60 5.15 -23.18 12.08
N HIS A 61 6.02 -22.74 12.99
CA HIS A 61 5.68 -21.94 14.16
C HIS A 61 6.08 -20.46 13.98
N SER A 62 6.37 -20.05 12.74
CA SER A 62 6.79 -18.69 12.38
C SER A 62 8.11 -18.26 13.04
N ARG A 63 8.97 -19.22 13.43
CA ARG A 63 10.33 -18.92 13.92
C ARG A 63 11.28 -18.82 12.73
N ARG A 64 12.05 -17.72 12.67
CA ARG A 64 12.96 -17.44 11.56
C ARG A 64 14.12 -18.43 11.51
N LYS A 65 14.42 -18.93 10.32
CA LYS A 65 15.64 -19.69 9.97
C LYS A 65 16.57 -18.78 9.17
N SER A 66 17.17 -17.80 9.85
CA SER A 66 17.95 -16.74 9.20
C SER A 66 19.37 -17.19 8.85
N GLU A 67 19.96 -18.07 9.66
CA GLU A 67 21.31 -18.58 9.44
C GLU A 67 21.35 -19.44 8.16
N LEU A 68 22.38 -19.23 7.34
CA LEU A 68 22.50 -19.90 6.03
C LEU A 68 22.44 -21.43 6.14
N LYS A 69 23.02 -22.01 7.19
CA LYS A 69 23.04 -23.45 7.41
C LYS A 69 21.63 -24.00 7.64
N GLU A 70 20.84 -23.36 8.50
CA GLU A 70 19.46 -23.76 8.77
C GLU A 70 18.55 -23.52 7.56
N PHE A 71 18.73 -22.38 6.87
CA PHE A 71 18.04 -22.07 5.63
C PHE A 71 18.31 -23.14 4.57
N ALA A 72 19.57 -23.49 4.34
CA ALA A 72 19.96 -24.47 3.33
C ALA A 72 19.42 -25.87 3.66
N ALA A 73 19.46 -26.28 4.92
CA ALA A 73 18.98 -27.60 5.36
C ALA A 73 17.47 -27.78 5.13
N ASP A 74 16.67 -26.72 5.22
CA ASP A 74 15.22 -26.78 5.01
C ASP A 74 14.80 -26.30 3.61
N PHE A 75 15.04 -25.02 3.30
CA PHE A 75 14.57 -24.38 2.07
C PHE A 75 15.22 -24.94 0.81
N LEU A 76 16.55 -25.16 0.84
CA LEU A 76 17.31 -25.67 -0.32
C LEU A 76 17.35 -27.20 -0.38
N SER A 77 16.63 -27.90 0.49
CA SER A 77 16.44 -29.34 0.33
C SER A 77 15.73 -29.63 -1.00
N ILE A 78 16.17 -30.67 -1.71
CA ILE A 78 15.64 -31.01 -3.05
C ILE A 78 14.10 -31.07 -3.06
N PRO A 79 13.42 -31.73 -2.10
CA PRO A 79 11.96 -31.79 -2.10
C PRO A 79 11.31 -30.43 -1.85
N ARG A 80 11.85 -29.61 -0.93
CA ARG A 80 11.28 -28.30 -0.60
C ARG A 80 11.46 -27.32 -1.76
N LEU A 81 12.68 -27.21 -2.30
CA LEU A 81 12.97 -26.31 -3.42
C LEU A 81 12.15 -26.69 -4.66
N GLY A 82 12.02 -28.00 -4.94
CA GLY A 82 11.14 -28.51 -6.00
C GLY A 82 9.68 -28.07 -5.83
N ARG A 83 9.12 -28.19 -4.61
CA ARG A 83 7.77 -27.70 -4.31
C ARG A 83 7.66 -26.18 -4.39
N MET A 84 8.67 -25.44 -3.91
CA MET A 84 8.70 -23.98 -4.00
C MET A 84 8.58 -23.53 -5.46
N LEU A 85 9.41 -24.08 -6.35
CA LEU A 85 9.42 -23.72 -7.76
C LEU A 85 8.17 -24.21 -8.51
N GLY A 86 7.75 -25.46 -8.28
CA GLY A 86 6.65 -26.08 -9.03
C GLY A 86 5.24 -25.76 -8.51
N HIS A 87 5.08 -25.48 -7.22
CA HIS A 87 3.77 -25.33 -6.58
C HIS A 87 3.58 -24.01 -5.83
N TYR A 88 4.62 -23.22 -5.55
CA TYR A 88 4.47 -22.04 -4.70
C TYR A 88 4.96 -20.73 -5.36
N VAL A 89 5.27 -20.77 -6.65
CA VAL A 89 5.39 -19.59 -7.51
C VAL A 89 4.09 -19.41 -8.30
N VAL A 90 3.67 -18.15 -8.45
CA VAL A 90 2.50 -17.70 -9.21
C VAL A 90 2.98 -16.71 -10.27
N MET A 91 2.55 -16.89 -11.51
CA MET A 91 2.78 -15.94 -12.58
C MET A 91 1.53 -15.07 -12.73
N ASN A 92 1.70 -13.76 -12.64
CA ASN A 92 0.68 -12.81 -13.06
C ASN A 92 1.00 -12.40 -14.50
N ASP A 93 0.25 -12.93 -15.46
CA ASP A 93 0.53 -12.80 -16.89
C ASP A 93 0.39 -11.36 -17.40
N ARG A 94 -0.53 -10.58 -16.80
CA ARG A 94 -0.78 -9.20 -17.19
C ARG A 94 0.32 -8.26 -16.72
N ASP A 95 0.72 -8.36 -15.45
CA ASP A 95 1.80 -7.55 -14.89
C ASP A 95 3.18 -8.09 -15.29
N ARG A 96 3.25 -9.28 -15.91
CA ARG A 96 4.47 -10.05 -16.22
C ARG A 96 5.37 -10.17 -14.99
N ARG A 97 4.75 -10.50 -13.85
CA ARG A 97 5.41 -10.60 -12.54
C ARG A 97 5.22 -11.98 -11.95
N LEU A 98 6.31 -12.51 -11.42
CA LEU A 98 6.32 -13.65 -10.52
C LEU A 98 5.98 -13.20 -9.10
N MET A 99 5.26 -14.05 -8.39
CA MET A 99 5.02 -13.95 -6.95
C MET A 99 5.37 -15.29 -6.32
N VAL A 100 6.04 -15.29 -5.17
CA VAL A 100 6.32 -16.51 -4.40
C VAL A 100 5.55 -16.46 -3.10
N LEU A 101 4.99 -17.59 -2.70
CA LEU A 101 4.38 -17.70 -1.38
C LEU A 101 5.42 -17.53 -0.28
N ARG A 102 4.98 -16.84 0.78
CA ARG A 102 5.70 -16.70 2.04
C ARG A 102 5.60 -18.00 2.86
N PRO A 103 6.48 -18.22 3.85
CA PRO A 103 6.53 -19.51 4.56
C PRO A 103 5.19 -19.91 5.20
N TYR A 104 4.52 -19.00 5.90
CA TYR A 104 3.20 -19.27 6.50
C TYR A 104 2.11 -19.61 5.47
N GLN A 105 2.23 -19.09 4.25
CA GLN A 105 1.32 -19.43 3.15
C GLN A 105 1.61 -20.85 2.64
N VAL A 106 2.90 -21.21 2.51
CA VAL A 106 3.33 -22.56 2.15
C VAL A 106 2.81 -23.57 3.16
N TYR A 107 3.04 -23.36 4.46
CA TYR A 107 2.57 -24.28 5.50
C TYR A 107 1.04 -24.35 5.56
N ALA A 108 0.33 -23.24 5.36
CA ALA A 108 -1.13 -23.27 5.27
C ALA A 108 -1.63 -24.15 4.10
N VAL A 109 -1.02 -24.04 2.92
CA VAL A 109 -1.34 -24.88 1.77
C VAL A 109 -1.00 -26.35 2.05
N GLU A 110 0.17 -26.64 2.63
CA GLU A 110 0.59 -28.01 2.97
C GLU A 110 -0.40 -28.67 3.96
N ARG A 111 -0.81 -27.96 5.02
CA ARG A 111 -1.79 -28.47 6.01
C ARG A 111 -3.18 -28.68 5.41
N LEU A 112 -3.61 -27.80 4.52
CA LEU A 112 -4.90 -27.94 3.84
C LEU A 112 -4.88 -29.15 2.89
N VAL A 113 -3.83 -29.31 2.07
CA VAL A 113 -3.65 -30.47 1.18
C VAL A 113 -3.59 -31.78 1.98
N GLU A 114 -2.90 -31.78 3.12
CA GLU A 114 -2.88 -32.93 4.02
C GLU A 114 -4.28 -33.27 4.55
N LYS A 115 -5.06 -32.26 4.97
CA LYS A 115 -6.44 -32.45 5.43
C LYS A 115 -7.35 -32.98 4.32
N VAL A 116 -7.16 -32.54 3.06
CA VAL A 116 -7.87 -33.10 1.90
C VAL A 116 -7.53 -34.58 1.72
N ARG A 117 -6.25 -34.95 1.80
CA ARG A 117 -5.81 -36.34 1.61
C ARG A 117 -6.31 -37.28 2.70
N ARG A 118 -6.40 -36.80 3.94
CA ARG A 118 -6.90 -37.55 5.11
C ARG A 118 -8.44 -37.63 5.18
N TYR A 119 -9.13 -37.44 4.07
CA TYR A 119 -10.58 -37.53 4.00
C TYR A 119 -11.10 -38.85 4.58
N ASP A 120 -12.03 -38.75 5.52
CA ASP A 120 -12.75 -39.88 6.10
C ASP A 120 -14.15 -39.99 5.46
N PRO A 121 -14.49 -41.08 4.75
CA PRO A 121 -15.82 -41.24 4.17
C PRO A 121 -16.93 -41.44 5.23
N ALA A 122 -16.58 -41.74 6.49
CA ALA A 122 -17.52 -41.97 7.58
C ALA A 122 -17.11 -41.19 8.85
N PRO A 123 -17.02 -39.85 8.78
CA PRO A 123 -16.59 -39.05 9.90
C PRO A 123 -17.64 -39.04 11.02
N LYS A 124 -17.23 -38.77 12.27
CA LYS A 124 -18.18 -38.65 13.38
C LYS A 124 -19.08 -37.43 13.20
N GLU A 125 -18.47 -36.31 12.80
CA GLU A 125 -19.15 -35.11 12.35
C GLU A 125 -18.64 -34.71 10.97
N ARG A 126 -19.49 -34.16 10.09
CA ARG A 126 -19.05 -33.71 8.75
C ARG A 126 -17.86 -32.72 8.83
N THR A 127 -17.84 -31.89 9.87
CA THR A 127 -16.80 -30.93 10.21
C THR A 127 -15.44 -31.55 10.51
N ASP A 128 -15.36 -32.85 10.83
CA ASP A 128 -14.09 -33.56 11.01
C ASP A 128 -13.29 -33.61 9.70
N ASN A 129 -13.95 -33.53 8.54
CA ASN A 129 -13.31 -33.47 7.23
C ASN A 129 -13.03 -32.04 6.75
N TYR A 130 -13.47 -31.03 7.50
CA TYR A 130 -13.34 -29.62 7.15
C TYR A 130 -12.10 -29.01 7.81
N GLY A 131 -11.77 -27.77 7.48
CA GLY A 131 -10.80 -26.99 8.24
C GLY A 131 -10.87 -25.51 7.91
N TYR A 132 -10.19 -24.68 8.69
CA TYR A 132 -10.00 -23.28 8.33
C TYR A 132 -8.57 -22.80 8.55
N ILE A 133 -8.20 -21.76 7.81
CA ILE A 133 -6.94 -21.05 7.90
C ILE A 133 -7.21 -19.67 8.47
N TRP A 134 -6.56 -19.36 9.59
CA TRP A 134 -6.65 -18.05 10.22
C TRP A 134 -5.42 -17.23 9.88
N HIS A 135 -5.52 -16.39 8.87
CA HIS A 135 -4.44 -15.53 8.41
C HIS A 135 -4.89 -14.08 8.45
N THR A 136 -4.19 -13.23 9.20
CA THR A 136 -4.60 -11.83 9.45
C THR A 136 -4.97 -11.09 8.16
N THR A 137 -5.88 -10.13 8.27
CA THR A 137 -6.32 -9.31 7.14
C THR A 137 -5.13 -8.75 6.39
N GLY A 138 -5.09 -9.05 5.10
CA GLY A 138 -4.05 -8.52 4.25
C GLY A 138 -2.69 -9.23 4.24
N SER A 139 -2.58 -10.37 4.90
CA SER A 139 -1.43 -11.28 4.76
C SER A 139 -1.38 -12.03 3.41
N GLY A 140 -2.28 -11.76 2.47
CA GLY A 140 -2.32 -12.47 1.18
C GLY A 140 -3.14 -13.76 1.21
N LYS A 141 -4.28 -13.76 1.92
CA LYS A 141 -5.21 -14.89 2.00
C LYS A 141 -5.70 -15.35 0.63
N THR A 142 -6.23 -14.44 -0.18
CA THR A 142 -6.73 -14.70 -1.53
C THR A 142 -5.71 -15.42 -2.42
N LEU A 143 -4.46 -14.97 -2.40
CA LEU A 143 -3.37 -15.65 -3.13
C LEU A 143 -3.13 -17.07 -2.59
N THR A 144 -3.15 -17.23 -1.27
CA THR A 144 -2.91 -18.52 -0.60
C THR A 144 -4.04 -19.51 -0.88
N SER A 145 -5.29 -19.07 -0.77
CA SER A 145 -6.49 -19.88 -0.96
C SER A 145 -6.66 -20.28 -2.43
N PHE A 146 -6.37 -19.36 -3.36
CA PHE A 146 -6.33 -19.67 -4.78
C PHE A 146 -5.21 -20.68 -5.10
N LYS A 147 -4.01 -20.50 -4.56
CA LYS A 147 -2.91 -21.44 -4.82
C LYS A 147 -3.16 -22.81 -4.20
N ALA A 148 -3.78 -22.87 -3.02
CA ALA A 148 -4.24 -24.14 -2.43
C ALA A 148 -5.18 -24.87 -3.40
N SER A 149 -6.14 -24.15 -3.99
CA SER A 149 -7.08 -24.71 -4.97
C SER A 149 -6.38 -25.31 -6.19
N GLN A 150 -5.35 -24.64 -6.71
CA GLN A 150 -4.53 -25.15 -7.82
C GLN A 150 -3.73 -26.42 -7.46
N VAL A 151 -3.23 -26.52 -6.22
CA VAL A 151 -2.51 -27.73 -5.80
C VAL A 151 -3.49 -28.89 -5.61
N ILE A 152 -4.67 -28.63 -5.04
CA ILE A 152 -5.68 -29.65 -4.74
C ILE A 152 -6.35 -30.19 -6.00
N MET A 153 -6.58 -29.36 -7.03
CA MET A 153 -7.16 -29.84 -8.30
C MET A 153 -6.27 -30.88 -9.02
N GLY A 154 -4.97 -30.89 -8.71
CA GLY A 154 -4.01 -31.89 -9.21
C GLY A 154 -4.13 -33.25 -8.53
N LEU A 155 -4.88 -33.37 -7.43
CA LEU A 155 -5.10 -34.65 -6.76
C LEU A 155 -6.08 -35.53 -7.58
N PRO A 156 -5.71 -36.78 -7.92
CA PRO A 156 -6.53 -37.65 -8.76
C PRO A 156 -7.86 -38.02 -8.08
N GLU A 157 -7.87 -38.11 -6.75
CA GLU A 157 -9.05 -38.42 -5.96
C GLU A 157 -10.07 -37.27 -5.86
N VAL A 158 -9.70 -36.04 -6.22
CA VAL A 158 -10.61 -34.88 -6.21
C VAL A 158 -11.24 -34.71 -7.59
N ALA A 159 -12.58 -34.73 -7.62
CA ALA A 159 -13.34 -34.54 -8.84
C ALA A 159 -13.28 -33.09 -9.31
N LYS A 160 -13.68 -32.16 -8.42
CA LYS A 160 -13.63 -30.71 -8.68
C LYS A 160 -13.31 -29.92 -7.42
N VAL A 161 -12.64 -28.80 -7.62
CA VAL A 161 -12.39 -27.77 -6.62
C VAL A 161 -13.23 -26.55 -6.97
N VAL A 162 -14.03 -26.08 -6.03
CA VAL A 162 -14.85 -24.87 -6.16
C VAL A 162 -14.30 -23.81 -5.24
N PHE A 163 -13.67 -22.80 -5.83
CA PHE A 163 -13.21 -21.61 -5.14
C PHE A 163 -14.35 -20.59 -5.06
N VAL A 164 -14.82 -20.34 -3.85
CA VAL A 164 -15.96 -19.50 -3.55
C VAL A 164 -15.47 -18.18 -2.96
N VAL A 165 -15.89 -17.09 -3.57
CA VAL A 165 -15.55 -15.72 -3.13
C VAL A 165 -16.79 -14.92 -2.76
N ASP A 166 -16.65 -13.99 -1.82
CA ASP A 166 -17.67 -12.96 -1.62
C ASP A 166 -17.58 -11.92 -2.74
N ARG A 167 -18.72 -11.54 -3.33
CA ARG A 167 -18.77 -10.46 -4.32
C ARG A 167 -18.32 -9.10 -3.74
N LYS A 168 -18.44 -8.90 -2.42
CA LYS A 168 -18.09 -7.62 -1.75
C LYS A 168 -16.60 -7.50 -1.46
N ASP A 169 -15.98 -8.62 -1.09
CA ASP A 169 -14.54 -8.68 -0.86
C ASP A 169 -13.76 -8.91 -2.15
N LEU A 170 -14.45 -9.26 -3.24
CA LEU A 170 -13.88 -9.32 -4.56
C LEU A 170 -13.61 -7.92 -5.08
N ASP A 171 -12.39 -7.46 -4.87
CA ASP A 171 -11.91 -6.28 -5.56
C ASP A 171 -11.76 -6.54 -7.07
N TYR A 172 -11.75 -5.47 -7.86
CA TYR A 172 -11.68 -5.56 -9.32
C TYR A 172 -10.41 -6.26 -9.84
N LYS A 173 -9.27 -6.12 -9.14
CA LYS A 173 -8.02 -6.81 -9.53
C LYS A 173 -8.15 -8.31 -9.27
N THR A 174 -8.77 -8.70 -8.15
CA THR A 174 -9.03 -10.11 -7.86
C THR A 174 -9.99 -10.72 -8.90
N MET A 175 -11.00 -9.98 -9.37
CA MET A 175 -11.83 -10.40 -10.51
C MET A 175 -11.02 -10.58 -11.80
N GLU A 176 -10.15 -9.62 -12.11
CA GLU A 176 -9.28 -9.68 -13.30
C GLU A 176 -8.30 -10.85 -13.20
N ASP A 177 -7.60 -11.02 -12.07
CA ASP A 177 -6.63 -12.10 -11.85
C ASP A 177 -7.29 -13.49 -11.99
N PHE A 178 -8.56 -13.64 -11.60
CA PHE A 178 -9.32 -14.88 -11.83
C PHE A 178 -9.78 -15.05 -13.28
N ASN A 179 -10.19 -13.98 -13.94
CA ASN A 179 -10.54 -14.04 -15.36
C ASN A 179 -9.32 -14.26 -16.26
N ASP A 180 -8.13 -13.80 -15.88
CA ASP A 180 -6.87 -14.10 -16.56
C ASP A 180 -6.58 -15.60 -16.52
N TYR A 181 -6.90 -16.27 -15.42
CA TYR A 181 -6.79 -17.74 -15.34
C TYR A 181 -7.81 -18.45 -16.23
N LYS A 182 -9.05 -17.96 -16.24
CA LYS A 182 -10.10 -18.48 -17.12
C LYS A 182 -11.14 -17.41 -17.41
N GLU A 183 -11.22 -17.00 -18.68
CA GLU A 183 -12.12 -15.94 -19.13
C GLU A 183 -13.58 -16.29 -18.80
N GLY A 184 -14.28 -15.34 -18.16
CA GLY A 184 -15.68 -15.53 -17.76
C GLY A 184 -15.88 -16.45 -16.55
N SER A 185 -14.83 -16.74 -15.78
CA SER A 185 -14.95 -17.50 -14.53
C SER A 185 -15.60 -16.68 -13.42
N VAL A 186 -15.36 -15.36 -13.38
CA VAL A 186 -15.97 -14.48 -12.39
C VAL A 186 -16.52 -13.22 -13.03
N ASP A 187 -17.83 -13.03 -12.92
CA ASP A 187 -18.51 -11.82 -13.37
C ASP A 187 -19.57 -11.37 -12.34
N ALA A 188 -19.96 -10.11 -12.43
CA ALA A 188 -20.91 -9.45 -11.52
C ALA A 188 -22.41 -9.75 -11.83
N THR A 189 -22.71 -10.55 -12.84
CA THR A 189 -24.11 -10.87 -13.20
C THR A 189 -24.65 -11.99 -12.33
N GLU A 190 -25.97 -12.20 -12.30
CA GLU A 190 -26.56 -13.40 -11.67
C GLU A 190 -26.65 -14.60 -12.63
N ASN A 191 -26.09 -14.47 -13.84
CA ASN A 191 -26.21 -15.50 -14.85
C ASN A 191 -25.41 -16.74 -14.45
N THR A 192 -26.12 -17.84 -14.16
CA THR A 192 -25.53 -19.12 -13.76
C THR A 192 -25.26 -20.05 -14.94
N ARG A 193 -25.58 -19.67 -16.18
CA ARG A 193 -25.41 -20.54 -17.34
C ARG A 193 -23.95 -20.99 -17.51
N GLY A 194 -23.01 -20.05 -17.46
CA GLY A 194 -21.58 -20.34 -17.56
C GLY A 194 -21.11 -21.25 -16.41
N LEU A 195 -21.55 -20.98 -15.18
CA LEU A 195 -21.22 -21.80 -14.02
C LEU A 195 -21.74 -23.25 -14.17
N VAL A 196 -22.97 -23.43 -14.62
CA VAL A 196 -23.57 -24.76 -14.81
C VAL A 196 -22.88 -25.53 -15.94
N GLU A 197 -22.48 -24.85 -17.02
CA GLU A 197 -21.68 -25.44 -18.09
C GLU A 197 -20.29 -25.89 -17.58
N GLN A 198 -19.63 -25.07 -16.75
CA GLN A 198 -18.35 -25.42 -16.12
C GLN A 198 -18.46 -26.57 -15.09
N LEU A 199 -19.54 -26.59 -14.31
CA LEU A 199 -19.84 -27.70 -13.40
C LEU A 199 -20.01 -29.00 -14.20
N GLY A 200 -20.76 -28.98 -15.30
CA GLY A 200 -21.00 -30.17 -16.13
C GLY A 200 -19.78 -30.66 -16.94
N ASP A 201 -18.79 -29.80 -17.19
CA ASP A 201 -17.62 -30.16 -18.02
C ASP A 201 -16.57 -30.98 -17.22
N PRO A 202 -16.27 -32.24 -17.61
CA PRO A 202 -15.28 -33.07 -16.91
C PRO A 202 -13.84 -32.56 -17.00
N ASN A 203 -13.50 -31.73 -18.00
CA ASN A 203 -12.16 -31.17 -18.14
C ASN A 203 -11.92 -29.96 -17.22
N THR A 204 -12.99 -29.35 -16.72
CA THR A 204 -12.91 -28.21 -15.81
C THR A 204 -12.81 -28.70 -14.36
N LYS A 205 -11.59 -28.84 -13.84
CA LYS A 205 -11.35 -29.25 -12.45
C LYS A 205 -11.42 -28.13 -11.41
N LEU A 206 -11.08 -26.89 -11.78
CA LEU A 206 -11.16 -25.73 -10.89
C LEU A 206 -12.26 -24.78 -11.39
N ILE A 207 -13.16 -24.41 -10.47
CA ILE A 207 -14.28 -23.51 -10.72
C ILE A 207 -14.15 -22.35 -9.76
N VAL A 208 -14.24 -21.13 -10.27
CA VAL A 208 -14.24 -19.89 -9.47
C VAL A 208 -15.65 -19.32 -9.55
N THR A 209 -16.28 -18.99 -8.43
CA THR A 209 -17.66 -18.46 -8.42
C THR A 209 -17.96 -17.69 -7.14
N THR A 210 -19.03 -16.90 -7.16
CA THR A 210 -19.62 -16.36 -5.94
C THR A 210 -20.52 -17.38 -5.25
N ILE A 211 -20.73 -17.21 -3.94
CA ILE A 211 -21.61 -18.08 -3.15
C ILE A 211 -23.07 -18.01 -3.63
N GLN A 212 -23.54 -16.83 -4.06
CA GLN A 212 -24.90 -16.65 -4.56
C GLN A 212 -25.12 -17.37 -5.89
N LYS A 213 -24.17 -17.27 -6.84
CA LYS A 213 -24.25 -18.00 -8.12
C LYS A 213 -24.27 -19.51 -7.90
N LEU A 214 -23.44 -20.00 -6.98
CA LEU A 214 -23.40 -21.42 -6.64
C LEU A 214 -24.74 -21.89 -6.07
N HIS A 215 -25.34 -21.12 -5.17
CA HIS A 215 -26.67 -21.41 -4.62
C HIS A 215 -27.77 -21.43 -5.67
N ILE A 216 -27.82 -20.43 -6.55
CA ILE A 216 -28.80 -20.37 -7.65
C ILE A 216 -28.61 -21.57 -8.61
N ALA A 217 -27.36 -21.97 -8.86
CA ALA A 217 -27.04 -23.08 -9.74
C ALA A 217 -27.56 -24.44 -9.22
N ILE A 218 -27.52 -24.66 -7.89
CA ILE A 218 -28.03 -25.90 -7.27
C ILE A 218 -29.53 -25.86 -6.95
N SER A 219 -30.12 -24.66 -6.79
CA SER A 219 -31.52 -24.50 -6.37
C SER A 219 -32.53 -24.52 -7.52
N LYS A 220 -32.11 -24.22 -8.75
CA LYS A 220 -33.01 -24.19 -9.92
C LYS A 220 -33.15 -25.57 -10.56
N VAL A 221 -34.37 -26.11 -10.54
CA VAL A 221 -34.80 -27.41 -11.15
C VAL A 221 -34.28 -27.61 -12.59
N ARG A 222 -34.15 -26.53 -13.38
CA ARG A 222 -33.66 -26.61 -14.77
C ARG A 222 -32.17 -26.98 -14.90
N HIS A 223 -31.38 -26.80 -13.86
CA HIS A 223 -29.94 -27.09 -13.85
C HIS A 223 -29.61 -28.42 -13.14
N GLU A 224 -30.55 -28.95 -12.37
CA GLU A 224 -30.41 -30.15 -11.55
C GLU A 224 -29.82 -31.32 -12.34
N LYS A 225 -30.40 -31.68 -13.50
CA LYS A 225 -29.91 -32.81 -14.32
C LYS A 225 -28.46 -32.72 -14.78
N LYS A 226 -27.89 -31.51 -14.92
CA LYS A 226 -26.48 -31.33 -15.34
C LYS A 226 -25.50 -31.37 -14.17
N VAL A 227 -25.97 -31.06 -12.96
CA VAL A 227 -25.15 -30.95 -11.74
C VAL A 227 -25.35 -32.16 -10.82
N GLU A 228 -26.39 -32.96 -11.04
CA GLU A 228 -26.76 -34.14 -10.24
C GLU A 228 -25.65 -35.19 -10.16
N ALA A 229 -24.88 -35.37 -11.25
CA ALA A 229 -23.72 -36.27 -11.27
C ALA A 229 -22.59 -35.86 -10.30
N LEU A 230 -22.56 -34.59 -9.87
CA LEU A 230 -21.58 -34.07 -8.91
C LEU A 230 -22.02 -34.19 -7.45
N LYS A 231 -23.26 -34.59 -7.18
CA LYS A 231 -23.84 -34.63 -5.84
C LYS A 231 -23.01 -35.49 -4.88
N ASP A 232 -22.62 -36.68 -5.34
CA ASP A 232 -21.85 -37.68 -4.59
C ASP A 232 -20.36 -37.74 -5.01
N ALA A 233 -19.96 -36.88 -5.95
CA ALA A 233 -18.57 -36.77 -6.37
C ALA A 233 -17.72 -36.12 -5.26
N ARG A 234 -16.41 -36.43 -5.22
CA ARG A 234 -15.49 -35.84 -4.24
C ARG A 234 -15.21 -34.38 -4.57
N MET A 235 -15.95 -33.48 -3.92
CA MET A 235 -15.89 -32.04 -4.11
C MET A 235 -15.08 -31.37 -3.01
N VAL A 236 -14.24 -30.40 -3.36
CA VAL A 236 -13.53 -29.55 -2.38
C VAL A 236 -13.96 -28.11 -2.57
N PHE A 237 -14.51 -27.49 -1.53
CA PHE A 237 -14.89 -26.08 -1.53
C PHE A 237 -13.88 -25.27 -0.72
N ILE A 238 -13.36 -24.20 -1.31
CA ILE A 238 -12.46 -23.26 -0.64
C ILE A 238 -13.12 -21.90 -0.65
N PHE A 239 -13.42 -21.38 0.53
CA PHE A 239 -14.06 -20.08 0.72
C PHE A 239 -12.99 -19.05 1.10
N ASP A 240 -12.86 -17.98 0.32
CA ASP A 240 -12.00 -16.84 0.64
C ASP A 240 -12.77 -15.77 1.41
N GLU A 241 -12.12 -15.13 2.39
CA GLU A 241 -12.73 -14.16 3.31
C GLU A 241 -14.10 -14.62 3.84
N CYS A 242 -14.09 -15.74 4.55
CA CYS A 242 -15.30 -16.29 5.17
C CYS A 242 -15.87 -15.33 6.22
N HIS A 243 -16.93 -14.59 5.86
CA HIS A 243 -17.67 -13.70 6.75
C HIS A 243 -19.03 -14.25 7.18
N ARG A 244 -19.54 -13.74 8.31
CA ARG A 244 -20.82 -14.11 8.96
C ARG A 244 -22.02 -14.14 8.00
N SER A 245 -22.05 -13.27 6.99
CA SER A 245 -23.11 -13.17 5.98
C SER A 245 -23.23 -14.37 5.05
N GLN A 246 -22.14 -15.08 4.81
CA GLN A 246 -22.09 -16.17 3.83
C GLN A 246 -22.65 -17.50 4.38
N PHE A 247 -22.72 -17.64 5.71
CA PHE A 247 -22.97 -18.93 6.37
C PHE A 247 -24.41 -19.11 6.88
N GLY A 248 -25.35 -18.39 6.28
CA GLY A 248 -26.78 -18.55 6.50
C GLY A 248 -27.37 -19.75 5.76
N LYS A 249 -28.66 -19.65 5.40
CA LYS A 249 -29.40 -20.69 4.66
C LYS A 249 -28.66 -21.20 3.42
N THR A 250 -28.06 -20.29 2.65
CA THR A 250 -27.28 -20.58 1.44
C THR A 250 -26.19 -21.64 1.64
N HIS A 251 -25.43 -21.53 2.73
CA HIS A 251 -24.38 -22.51 3.06
C HIS A 251 -24.98 -23.85 3.50
N GLY A 252 -26.09 -23.81 4.25
CA GLY A 252 -26.86 -25.00 4.60
C GLY A 252 -27.36 -25.74 3.35
N ASP A 253 -27.86 -25.02 2.35
CA ASP A 253 -28.34 -25.59 1.09
C ASP A 253 -27.19 -26.24 0.30
N ILE A 254 -26.03 -25.57 0.19
CA ILE A 254 -24.84 -26.11 -0.49
C ILE A 254 -24.34 -27.39 0.18
N THR A 255 -24.18 -27.37 1.51
CA THR A 255 -23.70 -28.53 2.27
C THR A 255 -24.72 -29.67 2.34
N SER A 256 -26.00 -29.38 2.16
CA SER A 256 -27.05 -30.40 2.07
C SER A 256 -27.11 -31.04 0.68
N TYR A 257 -26.83 -30.27 -0.37
CA TYR A 257 -26.80 -30.76 -1.74
C TYR A 257 -25.61 -31.69 -1.99
N PHE A 258 -24.38 -31.25 -1.71
CA PHE A 258 -23.17 -32.06 -1.94
C PHE A 258 -22.88 -32.99 -0.74
N THR A 259 -23.04 -34.30 -0.93
CA THR A 259 -22.94 -35.31 0.13
C THR A 259 -21.48 -35.69 0.43
N ASN A 260 -20.60 -35.61 -0.57
CA ASN A 260 -19.18 -35.96 -0.50
C ASN A 260 -18.29 -34.70 -0.67
N ALA A 261 -18.52 -33.71 0.19
CA ALA A 261 -17.85 -32.42 0.14
C ALA A 261 -16.87 -32.24 1.32
N GLN A 262 -15.72 -31.60 1.07
CA GLN A 262 -14.86 -31.01 2.10
C GLN A 262 -14.89 -29.50 1.97
N LEU A 263 -15.09 -28.80 3.10
CA LEU A 263 -15.18 -27.34 3.13
C LEU A 263 -13.98 -26.76 3.87
N PHE A 264 -13.31 -25.80 3.23
CA PHE A 264 -12.19 -25.08 3.80
C PHE A 264 -12.42 -23.58 3.77
N GLY A 265 -12.21 -22.91 4.90
CA GLY A 265 -12.41 -21.47 5.02
C GLY A 265 -11.09 -20.72 5.25
N PHE A 266 -10.91 -19.60 4.57
CA PHE A 266 -9.85 -18.63 4.89
C PHE A 266 -10.49 -17.40 5.54
N THR A 267 -9.98 -16.98 6.69
CA THR A 267 -10.49 -15.79 7.38
C THR A 267 -9.39 -15.04 8.12
N GLY A 268 -9.46 -13.70 8.11
CA GLY A 268 -8.63 -12.86 8.97
C GLY A 268 -9.19 -12.67 10.37
N THR A 269 -10.50 -12.86 10.51
CA THR A 269 -11.26 -12.53 11.71
C THR A 269 -12.25 -13.66 12.00
N PRO A 270 -11.77 -14.79 12.57
CA PRO A 270 -12.64 -15.90 12.93
C PRO A 270 -13.71 -15.47 13.94
N ILE A 271 -14.84 -16.16 13.90
CA ILE A 271 -15.96 -15.99 14.81
C ILE A 271 -15.77 -16.96 15.97
N PHE A 272 -15.54 -16.41 17.15
CA PHE A 272 -15.52 -17.05 18.45
C PHE A 272 -16.85 -16.83 19.19
N ALA A 273 -16.98 -17.34 20.41
CA ALA A 273 -18.23 -17.20 21.17
C ALA A 273 -18.53 -15.74 21.55
N GLU A 274 -17.46 -14.98 21.78
CA GLU A 274 -17.43 -13.59 22.24
C GLU A 274 -17.92 -12.62 21.18
N ASN A 275 -17.52 -12.81 19.91
CA ASN A 275 -17.93 -11.99 18.77
C ASN A 275 -19.01 -12.64 17.88
N ALA A 276 -19.58 -13.77 18.31
CA ALA A 276 -20.71 -14.39 17.62
C ALA A 276 -21.99 -13.60 17.92
N SER A 277 -22.52 -12.94 16.90
CA SER A 277 -23.84 -12.33 16.97
C SER A 277 -24.94 -13.31 16.51
N LYS A 278 -26.14 -13.18 17.09
CA LYS A 278 -27.26 -14.10 16.89
C LYS A 278 -27.86 -13.93 15.49
N ASN A 279 -28.11 -15.01 14.76
CA ASN A 279 -28.89 -14.98 13.52
C ASN A 279 -30.09 -15.96 13.63
N GLU A 280 -30.91 -16.08 12.59
CA GLU A 280 -32.07 -16.99 12.53
C GLU A 280 -31.71 -18.47 12.83
N LEU A 281 -30.44 -18.86 12.68
CA LEU A 281 -29.89 -20.19 12.92
C LEU A 281 -29.06 -20.28 14.22
N GLY A 282 -29.08 -19.24 15.07
CA GLY A 282 -28.35 -19.15 16.34
C GLY A 282 -26.94 -18.55 16.23
N LYS A 283 -26.18 -18.57 17.34
CA LYS A 283 -24.76 -18.17 17.35
C LYS A 283 -23.92 -19.34 16.83
N ARG A 284 -23.23 -19.16 15.69
CA ARG A 284 -22.28 -20.14 15.15
C ARG A 284 -20.88 -19.57 15.07
N THR A 285 -19.91 -20.32 15.57
CA THR A 285 -18.47 -20.01 15.50
C THR A 285 -17.86 -20.54 14.22
N THR A 286 -16.72 -19.99 13.79
CA THR A 286 -15.96 -20.51 12.64
C THR A 286 -15.58 -21.98 12.85
N LYS A 287 -15.24 -22.35 14.10
CA LYS A 287 -14.94 -23.75 14.45
C LYS A 287 -16.15 -24.68 14.25
N GLN A 288 -17.36 -24.23 14.56
CA GLN A 288 -18.57 -25.03 14.33
C GLN A 288 -18.92 -25.17 12.84
N LEU A 289 -18.51 -24.21 12.00
CA LEU A 289 -18.79 -24.25 10.57
C LEU A 289 -17.73 -25.04 9.77
N PHE A 290 -16.46 -24.87 10.13
CA PHE A 290 -15.32 -25.40 9.37
C PHE A 290 -14.46 -26.39 10.14
N GLY A 291 -14.76 -26.71 11.40
CA GLY A 291 -13.93 -27.61 12.19
C GLY A 291 -12.62 -26.96 12.66
N GLU A 292 -11.51 -27.68 12.54
CA GLU A 292 -10.23 -27.31 13.15
C GLU A 292 -9.53 -26.13 12.44
N CYS A 293 -8.83 -25.29 13.22
CA CYS A 293 -7.88 -24.31 12.68
C CYS A 293 -6.60 -25.02 12.23
N LEU A 294 -6.41 -25.21 10.93
CA LEU A 294 -5.29 -25.97 10.37
C LEU A 294 -3.95 -25.21 10.46
N HIS A 295 -4.00 -23.88 10.39
CA HIS A 295 -2.85 -22.99 10.50
C HIS A 295 -3.29 -21.59 10.90
N LYS A 296 -2.47 -20.92 11.74
CA LYS A 296 -2.68 -19.52 12.15
C LYS A 296 -1.48 -18.62 11.86
N TYR A 297 -1.76 -17.38 11.45
CA TYR A 297 -0.79 -16.32 11.24
C TYR A 297 -1.48 -14.98 11.57
N VAL A 298 -1.27 -14.48 12.77
CA VAL A 298 -2.05 -13.36 13.32
C VAL A 298 -1.35 -12.01 13.08
N ILE A 299 -2.01 -10.90 13.43
CA ILE A 299 -1.48 -9.56 13.18
C ILE A 299 -0.12 -9.31 13.85
N THR A 300 0.13 -9.90 15.03
CA THR A 300 1.43 -9.78 15.71
C THR A 300 2.56 -10.46 14.94
N ASP A 301 2.29 -11.62 14.33
CA ASP A 301 3.26 -12.30 13.47
C ASP A 301 3.54 -11.44 12.23
N ALA A 302 2.49 -10.90 11.62
CA ALA A 302 2.62 -10.07 10.43
C ALA A 302 3.38 -8.76 10.67
N ILE A 303 3.24 -8.14 11.84
CA ILE A 303 4.02 -6.97 12.22
C ILE A 303 5.46 -7.36 12.52
N ARG A 304 5.68 -8.43 13.30
CA ARG A 304 7.03 -8.93 13.61
C ARG A 304 7.81 -9.26 12.35
N ASP A 305 7.14 -9.85 11.35
CA ASP A 305 7.75 -10.26 10.09
C ASP A 305 7.83 -9.13 9.05
N GLU A 306 7.50 -7.89 9.45
CA GLU A 306 7.52 -6.71 8.57
C GLU A 306 6.70 -6.95 7.29
N ASN A 307 5.55 -7.61 7.43
CA ASN A 307 4.62 -7.92 6.35
C ASN A 307 3.38 -7.00 6.36
N VAL A 308 3.08 -6.39 7.51
CA VAL A 308 2.12 -5.28 7.68
C VAL A 308 2.68 -4.26 8.67
N LEU A 309 2.19 -3.02 8.60
CA LEU A 309 2.60 -1.94 9.50
C LEU A 309 1.85 -1.96 10.84
N ARG A 310 2.39 -1.24 11.81
CA ARG A 310 1.73 -0.92 13.10
C ARG A 310 0.65 0.16 12.91
N PHE A 311 -0.15 0.38 13.94
CA PHE A 311 -1.14 1.46 13.98
C PHE A 311 -0.72 2.58 14.93
N SER A 312 -0.99 3.84 14.55
CA SER A 312 -1.10 4.97 15.47
C SER A 312 -2.57 5.29 15.65
N VAL A 313 -3.09 5.21 16.87
CA VAL A 313 -4.51 5.45 17.17
C VAL A 313 -4.65 6.65 18.08
N GLU A 314 -5.40 7.65 17.63
CA GLU A 314 -5.71 8.87 18.35
C GLU A 314 -7.21 8.97 18.60
N TYR A 315 -7.59 9.27 19.85
CA TYR A 315 -8.98 9.47 20.25
C TYR A 315 -9.22 10.97 20.48
N VAL A 316 -10.06 11.57 19.65
CA VAL A 316 -10.33 13.02 19.64
C VAL A 316 -11.67 13.30 20.32
N GLY A 317 -11.66 14.29 21.22
CA GLY A 317 -12.86 14.76 21.91
C GLY A 317 -13.04 14.18 23.32
N LYS A 318 -12.44 14.83 24.32
CA LYS A 318 -12.94 14.79 25.71
C LYS A 318 -14.07 15.80 25.81
N TYR A 319 -15.33 15.38 25.65
CA TYR A 319 -16.47 16.30 25.70
C TYR A 319 -16.87 16.56 27.16
N LYS A 320 -16.78 17.83 27.61
CA LYS A 320 -17.36 18.28 28.88
C LYS A 320 -18.83 18.64 28.65
N ALA A 321 -19.74 18.07 29.43
CA ALA A 321 -21.16 18.45 29.40
C ALA A 321 -21.36 19.88 29.96
N LYS A 322 -22.49 20.51 29.60
CA LYS A 322 -22.85 21.90 29.98
C LYS A 322 -22.90 22.17 31.49
N ASP A 323 -22.93 21.13 32.33
CA ASP A 323 -23.05 21.24 33.79
C ASP A 323 -21.71 21.17 34.54
N GLY A 324 -20.57 21.23 33.83
CA GLY A 324 -19.25 21.26 34.47
C GLY A 324 -18.80 19.95 35.10
N VAL A 325 -19.58 18.87 34.94
CA VAL A 325 -19.16 17.51 35.28
C VAL A 325 -18.13 17.06 34.24
N GLU A 326 -16.92 16.75 34.69
CA GLU A 326 -15.99 15.92 33.92
C GLU A 326 -16.64 14.55 33.78
N LEU A 327 -17.20 14.28 32.59
CA LEU A 327 -17.65 12.95 32.23
C LEU A 327 -16.39 12.11 32.09
N ASP A 328 -16.12 11.34 33.14
CA ASP A 328 -15.15 10.27 33.10
C ASP A 328 -15.57 9.26 32.03
N VAL A 329 -14.56 8.61 31.47
CA VAL A 329 -14.58 7.87 30.22
C VAL A 329 -15.30 6.52 30.38
N GLU A 330 -16.57 6.45 30.80
CA GLU A 330 -17.30 5.18 30.95
C GLU A 330 -18.83 5.29 30.83
N VAL A 331 -19.35 5.90 29.75
CA VAL A 331 -20.79 5.79 29.48
C VAL A 331 -21.03 5.53 28.00
N GLU A 332 -21.09 4.24 27.62
CA GLU A 332 -21.66 3.81 26.32
C GLU A 332 -23.13 4.27 26.15
N ASP A 333 -23.80 4.69 27.24
CA ASP A 333 -25.24 5.01 27.31
C ASP A 333 -25.66 6.43 26.89
N ILE A 334 -24.73 7.35 26.56
CA ILE A 334 -25.11 8.68 26.01
C ILE A 334 -24.82 8.75 24.50
N ASP A 335 -25.28 7.76 23.76
CA ASP A 335 -25.31 7.75 22.30
C ASP A 335 -26.66 8.26 21.80
N ARG A 336 -27.10 9.42 22.28
CA ARG A 336 -28.28 10.05 21.68
C ARG A 336 -27.85 10.51 20.30
N ALA A 337 -28.41 9.92 19.24
CA ALA A 337 -28.15 10.29 17.85
C ALA A 337 -28.18 11.82 17.63
N GLU A 338 -29.04 12.53 18.38
CA GLU A 338 -29.12 13.99 18.45
C GLU A 338 -27.79 14.70 18.80
N VAL A 339 -26.98 14.15 19.71
CA VAL A 339 -25.68 14.71 20.12
C VAL A 339 -24.59 14.38 19.10
N LEU A 340 -24.64 13.19 18.49
CA LEU A 340 -23.65 12.76 17.51
C LEU A 340 -23.85 13.43 16.15
N ASP A 341 -25.10 13.67 15.76
CA ASP A 341 -25.48 14.32 14.49
C ASP A 341 -25.66 15.84 14.59
N ASP A 342 -25.30 16.43 15.74
CA ASP A 342 -25.28 17.88 15.99
C ASP A 342 -24.36 18.59 14.99
N GLU A 343 -24.89 19.59 14.28
CA GLU A 343 -24.16 20.28 13.20
C GLU A 343 -22.88 20.97 13.70
N ALA A 344 -22.87 21.49 14.94
CA ALA A 344 -21.69 22.11 15.50
C ALA A 344 -20.60 21.06 15.82
N ARG A 345 -20.96 19.86 16.28
CA ARG A 345 -20.04 18.73 16.42
C ARG A 345 -19.46 18.33 15.06
N LEU A 346 -20.31 18.08 14.07
CA LEU A 346 -19.88 17.65 12.73
C LEU A 346 -18.96 18.72 12.09
N GLY A 347 -19.31 20.00 12.22
CA GLY A 347 -18.49 21.12 11.75
C GLY A 347 -17.10 21.14 12.38
N LYS A 348 -16.99 20.95 13.70
CA LYS A 348 -15.70 20.85 14.41
C LYS A 348 -14.87 19.65 13.95
N ILE A 349 -15.52 18.52 13.66
CA ILE A 349 -14.83 17.34 13.14
C ILE A 349 -14.26 17.62 11.75
N VAL A 350 -15.04 18.25 10.86
CA VAL A 350 -14.56 18.68 9.54
C VAL A 350 -13.36 19.61 9.68
N ASP A 351 -13.44 20.61 10.56
CA ASP A 351 -12.33 21.54 10.82
C ASP A 351 -11.08 20.84 11.32
N HIS A 352 -11.25 19.92 12.26
CA HIS A 352 -10.15 19.11 12.76
C HIS A 352 -9.52 18.29 11.64
N ILE A 353 -10.31 17.56 10.85
CA ILE A 353 -9.83 16.77 9.70
C ILE A 353 -9.00 17.67 8.77
N LEU A 354 -9.54 18.82 8.35
CA LEU A 354 -8.85 19.75 7.46
C LEU A 354 -7.52 20.23 8.05
N SER A 355 -7.47 20.54 9.35
CA SER A 355 -6.25 21.02 10.01
C SER A 355 -5.13 19.98 10.10
N ILE A 356 -5.45 18.68 10.12
CA ILE A 356 -4.47 17.60 10.30
C ILE A 356 -4.26 16.76 9.04
N HIS A 357 -5.07 16.95 7.99
CA HIS A 357 -5.09 16.06 6.83
C HIS A 357 -3.73 15.98 6.14
N ASP A 358 -3.12 17.12 5.84
CA ASP A 358 -1.84 17.18 5.13
C ASP A 358 -0.75 16.49 5.96
N ARG A 359 -0.69 16.79 7.26
CA ARG A 359 0.23 16.11 8.18
C ARG A 359 0.04 14.59 8.22
N LYS A 360 -1.20 14.10 8.35
CA LYS A 360 -1.51 12.66 8.42
C LYS A 360 -1.23 11.93 7.11
N THR A 361 -1.42 12.61 5.99
CA THR A 361 -1.27 12.06 4.65
C THR A 361 0.06 12.39 3.98
N HIS A 362 1.01 12.96 4.74
CA HIS A 362 2.28 13.49 4.25
C HIS A 362 2.07 14.36 3.00
N ASP A 363 1.38 15.47 3.21
CA ASP A 363 1.07 16.50 2.23
C ASP A 363 0.36 15.91 1.01
N ARG A 364 -0.64 15.07 1.27
CA ARG A 364 -1.45 14.41 0.24
C ARG A 364 -0.59 13.61 -0.73
N SER A 365 0.46 12.97 -0.23
CA SER A 365 1.14 11.85 -0.91
C SER A 365 0.44 10.50 -0.65
N PHE A 366 -0.35 10.44 0.44
CA PHE A 366 -1.30 9.37 0.77
C PHE A 366 -2.76 9.86 0.78
N SER A 367 -3.72 8.95 0.70
CA SER A 367 -5.16 9.21 0.74
C SER A 367 -5.71 8.74 2.08
N ALA A 368 -6.88 9.25 2.43
CA ALA A 368 -7.59 8.83 3.62
C ALA A 368 -8.99 8.27 3.30
N LEU A 369 -9.47 7.41 4.20
CA LEU A 369 -10.87 7.01 4.27
C LEU A 369 -11.53 7.69 5.47
N PHE A 370 -12.82 7.99 5.38
CA PHE A 370 -13.63 8.46 6.50
C PHE A 370 -14.83 7.53 6.69
N ALA A 371 -14.78 6.70 7.73
CA ALA A 371 -15.84 5.78 8.11
C ALA A 371 -16.89 6.50 8.97
N ILE A 372 -18.13 6.53 8.48
CA ILE A 372 -19.24 7.30 9.06
C ILE A 372 -20.38 6.34 9.45
N SER A 373 -21.12 6.68 10.51
CA SER A 373 -22.20 5.85 11.03
C SER A 373 -23.32 5.56 10.03
N SER A 374 -23.83 6.59 9.35
CA SER A 374 -25.04 6.50 8.54
C SER A 374 -24.96 7.33 7.24
N ILE A 375 -25.87 7.04 6.30
CA ILE A 375 -26.01 7.82 5.06
C ILE A 375 -26.41 9.29 5.35
N PRO A 376 -27.42 9.59 6.20
CA PRO A 376 -27.75 10.97 6.54
C PRO A 376 -26.56 11.77 7.09
N THR A 377 -25.79 11.18 8.03
CA THR A 377 -24.60 11.84 8.60
C THR A 377 -23.51 12.04 7.55
N LEU A 378 -23.32 11.07 6.64
CA LEU A 378 -22.38 11.20 5.52
C LEU A 378 -22.73 12.37 4.61
N LEU A 379 -24.01 12.56 4.30
CA LEU A 379 -24.47 13.68 3.47
C LEU A 379 -24.18 15.02 4.15
N LYS A 380 -24.44 15.14 5.46
CA LYS A 380 -24.08 16.34 6.24
C LYS A 380 -22.59 16.63 6.19
N TYR A 381 -21.74 15.61 6.39
CA TYR A 381 -20.29 15.76 6.27
C TYR A 381 -19.88 16.22 4.86
N TYR A 382 -20.44 15.60 3.82
CA TYR A 382 -20.15 15.96 2.43
C TYR A 382 -20.50 17.43 2.15
N ASP A 383 -21.68 17.88 2.60
CA ASP A 383 -22.12 19.26 2.44
C ASP A 383 -21.24 20.25 3.22
N LEU A 384 -20.82 19.91 4.45
CA LEU A 384 -19.90 20.74 5.24
C LEU A 384 -18.53 20.89 4.55
N PHE A 385 -17.94 19.79 4.07
CA PHE A 385 -16.70 19.87 3.29
C PHE A 385 -16.87 20.73 2.04
N ARG A 386 -17.96 20.54 1.30
CA ARG A 386 -18.26 21.35 0.11
C ARG A 386 -18.36 22.84 0.44
N GLN A 387 -19.08 23.20 1.50
CA GLN A 387 -19.20 24.59 1.95
C GLN A 387 -17.83 25.19 2.32
N ARG A 388 -16.98 24.44 3.05
CA ARG A 388 -15.63 24.93 3.39
C ARG A 388 -14.76 25.10 2.15
N ARG A 389 -14.89 24.22 1.15
CA ARG A 389 -14.21 24.37 -0.14
C ARG A 389 -14.66 25.61 -0.91
N GLU A 390 -15.97 25.82 -1.01
CA GLU A 390 -16.56 26.99 -1.70
C GLU A 390 -16.18 28.32 -1.00
N ALA A 391 -15.98 28.29 0.32
CA ALA A 391 -15.45 29.40 1.09
C ALA A 391 -13.91 29.58 0.99
N GLY A 392 -13.22 28.74 0.20
CA GLY A 392 -11.76 28.79 0.03
C GLY A 392 -10.95 28.22 1.20
N GLY A 393 -11.57 27.49 2.12
CA GLY A 393 -10.92 26.92 3.30
C GLY A 393 -10.06 25.68 3.03
N HIS A 394 -10.27 24.99 1.89
CA HIS A 394 -9.41 23.89 1.42
C HIS A 394 -9.64 23.58 -0.07
N ASP A 395 -8.77 22.76 -0.65
CA ASP A 395 -8.80 22.30 -2.04
C ASP A 395 -8.81 20.75 -2.18
N LEU A 396 -9.03 20.03 -1.07
CA LEU A 396 -9.13 18.56 -1.07
C LEU A 396 -10.13 18.03 -2.11
N ARG A 397 -9.70 16.97 -2.80
CA ARG A 397 -10.54 16.21 -3.75
C ARG A 397 -11.25 15.08 -3.04
N ILE A 398 -12.53 15.29 -2.77
CA ILE A 398 -13.35 14.41 -1.92
C ILE A 398 -14.29 13.58 -2.80
N ALA A 399 -14.33 12.27 -2.56
CA ALA A 399 -15.31 11.37 -3.13
C ALA A 399 -16.16 10.75 -2.01
N ALA A 400 -17.36 10.25 -2.34
CA ALA A 400 -18.19 9.53 -1.39
C ALA A 400 -18.91 8.37 -2.06
N ILE A 401 -19.09 7.29 -1.30
CA ILE A 401 -19.76 6.08 -1.79
C ILE A 401 -20.46 5.31 -0.65
N TYR A 402 -21.68 4.88 -0.93
CA TYR A 402 -22.52 4.06 -0.05
C TYR A 402 -23.51 3.26 -0.90
N SER A 403 -24.10 2.19 -0.35
CA SER A 403 -25.22 1.50 -1.00
C SER A 403 -26.59 2.01 -0.54
N TYR A 404 -27.64 1.67 -1.30
CA TYR A 404 -29.04 2.02 -1.01
C TYR A 404 -29.72 1.12 0.03
N GLY A 405 -29.03 0.12 0.60
CA GLY A 405 -29.60 -0.79 1.59
C GLY A 405 -29.76 -0.17 2.97
N THR A 406 -30.48 -0.86 3.86
CA THR A 406 -30.57 -0.52 5.29
C THR A 406 -29.16 -0.56 5.89
N ASN A 407 -28.57 0.63 6.04
CA ASN A 407 -27.20 0.87 6.49
C ASN A 407 -27.17 1.37 7.95
N GLU A 408 -28.24 1.12 8.71
CA GLU A 408 -28.37 1.56 10.10
C GLU A 408 -27.36 0.84 11.01
N GLU A 409 -26.81 1.58 12.00
CA GLU A 409 -26.01 0.97 13.07
C GLU A 409 -26.94 0.09 13.92
N ASP A 410 -26.89 -1.23 13.73
CA ASP A 410 -27.65 -2.20 14.51
C ASP A 410 -27.02 -2.39 15.91
N GLU A 411 -27.73 -1.99 16.96
CA GLU A 411 -27.26 -2.11 18.35
C GLU A 411 -27.06 -3.58 18.78
N GLU A 412 -27.77 -4.54 18.17
CA GLU A 412 -27.60 -5.97 18.44
C GLU A 412 -26.42 -6.60 17.66
N ALA A 413 -25.86 -5.88 16.68
CA ALA A 413 -24.76 -6.36 15.86
C ALA A 413 -23.42 -6.28 16.60
N VAL A 414 -22.97 -7.43 17.13
CA VAL A 414 -21.65 -7.56 17.77
C VAL A 414 -20.53 -7.54 16.71
N GLY A 415 -20.07 -6.33 16.36
CA GLY A 415 -18.87 -6.08 15.53
C GLY A 415 -18.99 -6.36 14.04
N ALA A 416 -20.18 -6.73 13.56
CA ALA A 416 -20.44 -6.93 12.14
C ALA A 416 -20.78 -5.60 11.46
N LEU A 417 -20.02 -5.24 10.41
CA LEU A 417 -20.44 -4.18 9.50
C LEU A 417 -21.64 -4.70 8.68
N PRO A 418 -22.74 -3.93 8.55
CA PRO A 418 -23.88 -4.32 7.73
C PRO A 418 -23.45 -4.70 6.32
N VAL A 419 -24.07 -5.76 5.83
CA VAL A 419 -23.71 -6.46 4.61
C VAL A 419 -24.53 -5.82 3.50
N ASP A 420 -23.92 -4.92 2.71
CA ASP A 420 -24.57 -4.18 1.62
C ASP A 420 -24.96 -5.08 0.43
N ASP A 421 -26.06 -5.83 0.52
CA ASP A 421 -26.49 -6.79 -0.54
C ASP A 421 -27.05 -6.09 -1.79
N THR A 422 -27.26 -4.78 -1.74
CA THR A 422 -28.02 -4.01 -2.74
C THR A 422 -27.22 -3.58 -3.97
N LEU A 423 -25.91 -3.81 -4.02
CA LEU A 423 -25.21 -3.78 -5.31
C LEU A 423 -25.67 -4.92 -6.24
N ALA A 424 -26.42 -5.91 -5.74
CA ALA A 424 -26.84 -7.09 -6.48
C ALA A 424 -28.35 -7.19 -6.76
N SER A 425 -29.20 -6.35 -6.16
CA SER A 425 -30.66 -6.46 -6.29
C SER A 425 -31.31 -5.09 -6.44
N GLU A 426 -32.24 -4.93 -7.40
CA GLU A 426 -33.28 -3.91 -7.22
C GLU A 426 -34.00 -4.24 -5.91
N PRO A 427 -34.04 -3.33 -4.91
CA PRO A 427 -34.92 -3.55 -3.78
C PRO A 427 -36.37 -3.57 -4.31
N PRO A 428 -37.28 -4.35 -3.72
CA PRO A 428 -38.68 -3.92 -3.73
C PRO A 428 -38.66 -2.51 -3.15
N THR A 429 -39.11 -1.52 -3.93
CA THR A 429 -39.16 -0.10 -3.54
C THR A 429 -39.67 0.02 -2.11
N THR A 430 -38.74 0.19 -1.18
CA THR A 430 -39.04 0.45 0.21
C THR A 430 -39.25 1.96 0.30
N TYR A 431 -40.39 2.38 0.85
CA TYR A 431 -40.73 3.78 1.03
C TYR A 431 -39.57 4.51 1.76
N GLY A 432 -38.80 5.34 1.04
CA GLY A 432 -37.64 6.07 1.57
C GLY A 432 -36.35 6.04 0.74
N SER A 433 -36.17 5.08 -0.19
CA SER A 433 -34.91 4.93 -0.96
C SER A 433 -34.68 6.00 -2.05
N GLY A 434 -35.71 6.75 -2.44
CA GLY A 434 -35.61 7.81 -3.47
C GLY A 434 -34.65 8.95 -3.09
N HIS A 435 -34.75 9.45 -1.85
CA HIS A 435 -33.90 10.56 -1.37
C HIS A 435 -32.41 10.20 -1.28
N SER A 436 -32.09 8.97 -0.87
CA SER A 436 -30.71 8.48 -0.78
C SER A 436 -30.05 8.35 -2.16
N ARG A 437 -30.83 7.96 -3.18
CA ARG A 437 -30.37 7.87 -4.57
C ARG A 437 -30.16 9.23 -5.22
N GLU A 438 -31.12 10.14 -5.06
CA GLU A 438 -30.99 11.51 -5.55
C GLU A 438 -29.77 12.22 -4.94
N ALA A 439 -29.50 12.00 -3.65
CA ALA A 439 -28.32 12.54 -2.99
C ALA A 439 -27.00 11.96 -3.55
N LEU A 440 -26.99 10.67 -3.93
CA LEU A 440 -25.81 10.06 -4.56
C LEU A 440 -25.62 10.57 -5.99
N ASP A 441 -26.69 10.78 -6.75
CA ASP A 441 -26.62 11.40 -8.09
C ASP A 441 -25.98 12.79 -8.04
N ARG A 442 -26.29 13.58 -7.00
CA ARG A 442 -25.64 14.87 -6.74
C ARG A 442 -24.12 14.71 -6.53
N ILE A 443 -23.72 13.76 -5.68
CA ILE A 443 -22.30 13.46 -5.42
C ILE A 443 -21.58 13.00 -6.69
N ILE A 444 -22.21 12.12 -7.49
CA ILE A 444 -21.63 11.63 -8.75
C ILE A 444 -21.54 12.74 -9.79
N THR A 445 -22.49 13.68 -9.80
CA THR A 445 -22.42 14.86 -10.67
C THR A 445 -21.23 15.74 -10.32
N ASP A 446 -21.01 16.02 -9.03
CA ASP A 446 -19.84 16.75 -8.56
C ASP A 446 -18.54 16.00 -8.94
N TYR A 447 -18.51 14.67 -8.77
CA TYR A 447 -17.38 13.82 -9.16
C TYR A 447 -17.09 13.88 -10.67
N ASN A 448 -18.14 13.79 -11.50
CA ASN A 448 -18.04 13.88 -12.95
C ASN A 448 -17.47 15.22 -13.40
N ALA A 449 -17.92 16.32 -12.78
CA ALA A 449 -17.37 17.64 -13.04
C ALA A 449 -15.89 17.74 -12.62
N GLN A 450 -15.54 17.13 -11.49
CA GLN A 450 -14.17 17.16 -10.95
C GLN A 450 -13.17 16.35 -11.78
N PHE A 451 -13.57 15.19 -12.33
CA PHE A 451 -12.67 14.26 -13.02
C PHE A 451 -12.91 14.13 -14.53
N GLY A 452 -13.88 14.86 -15.10
CA GLY A 452 -14.21 14.78 -16.52
C GLY A 452 -14.81 13.43 -16.93
N THR A 453 -15.64 12.84 -16.08
CA THR A 453 -16.30 11.54 -16.30
C THR A 453 -17.80 11.70 -16.54
N ALA A 454 -18.50 10.61 -16.86
CA ALA A 454 -19.93 10.61 -17.17
C ALA A 454 -20.67 9.40 -16.55
N PHE A 455 -20.42 9.12 -15.27
CA PHE A 455 -21.10 8.05 -14.55
C PHE A 455 -22.54 8.44 -14.17
N SER A 456 -23.40 7.45 -13.94
CA SER A 456 -24.79 7.66 -13.53
C SER A 456 -25.25 6.59 -12.54
N THR A 457 -26.27 6.88 -11.75
CA THR A 457 -26.95 5.84 -10.94
C THR A 457 -28.12 5.19 -11.68
N ARG A 458 -28.39 5.56 -12.94
CA ARG A 458 -29.62 5.15 -13.66
C ARG A 458 -29.73 3.64 -13.81
N ASP A 459 -28.61 2.97 -14.02
CA ASP A 459 -28.46 1.53 -14.14
C ASP A 459 -27.38 1.00 -13.20
N GLN A 460 -27.47 -0.29 -12.84
CA GLN A 460 -26.51 -0.97 -11.96
C GLN A 460 -25.08 -0.88 -12.50
N LYS A 461 -24.90 -0.96 -13.82
CA LYS A 461 -23.60 -0.83 -14.48
C LYS A 461 -22.98 0.55 -14.27
N GLY A 462 -23.77 1.61 -14.22
CA GLY A 462 -23.30 2.97 -13.94
C GLY A 462 -22.71 3.11 -12.54
N MET A 463 -23.40 2.57 -11.53
CA MET A 463 -22.91 2.55 -10.14
C MET A 463 -21.65 1.68 -9.98
N GLU A 464 -21.62 0.49 -10.60
CA GLU A 464 -20.43 -0.37 -10.61
C GLU A 464 -19.24 0.33 -11.28
N SER A 465 -19.48 1.05 -12.38
CA SER A 465 -18.44 1.80 -13.09
C SER A 465 -17.89 2.95 -12.24
N TYR A 466 -18.76 3.65 -11.51
CA TYR A 466 -18.36 4.71 -10.57
C TYR A 466 -17.48 4.15 -9.43
N PHE A 467 -17.92 3.08 -8.77
CA PHE A 467 -17.14 2.42 -7.72
C PHE A 467 -15.78 1.93 -8.25
N LYS A 468 -15.78 1.34 -9.44
CA LYS A 468 -14.57 0.89 -10.12
C LYS A 468 -13.61 2.03 -10.42
N ASP A 469 -14.11 3.20 -10.78
CA ASP A 469 -13.27 4.36 -11.06
C ASP A 469 -12.62 4.92 -9.79
N ILE A 470 -13.36 5.06 -8.68
CA ILE A 470 -12.80 5.48 -7.38
C ILE A 470 -11.67 4.52 -6.95
N THR A 471 -11.96 3.22 -6.95
CA THR A 471 -10.98 2.20 -6.52
C THR A 471 -9.77 2.16 -7.44
N LYS A 472 -9.97 2.34 -8.76
CA LYS A 472 -8.89 2.45 -9.73
C LYS A 472 -8.01 3.67 -9.45
N LYS A 473 -8.57 4.87 -9.27
CA LYS A 473 -7.80 6.11 -9.02
C LYS A 473 -6.94 6.00 -7.75
N LEU A 474 -7.50 5.46 -6.66
CA LEU A 474 -6.75 5.22 -5.42
C LEU A 474 -5.56 4.26 -5.61
N ARG A 475 -5.74 3.21 -6.43
CA ARG A 475 -4.69 2.23 -6.73
C ARG A 475 -3.65 2.75 -7.70
N GLU A 476 -4.06 3.42 -8.77
CA GLU A 476 -3.15 3.91 -9.80
C GLU A 476 -2.21 4.98 -9.28
N ARG A 477 -2.55 5.63 -8.16
CA ARG A 477 -1.64 6.52 -7.45
C ARG A 477 -0.35 5.83 -7.01
N GLU A 478 -0.32 4.50 -6.87
CA GLU A 478 0.89 3.72 -6.58
C GLU A 478 1.91 3.76 -7.71
N LYS A 479 1.50 4.07 -8.95
CA LYS A 479 2.39 4.13 -10.11
C LYS A 479 3.26 5.38 -10.06
N ALA A 480 4.50 5.27 -10.54
CA ALA A 480 5.44 6.39 -10.60
C ALA A 480 4.96 7.53 -11.52
N ASN A 481 4.15 7.23 -12.54
CA ASN A 481 3.57 8.17 -13.49
C ASN A 481 2.12 8.55 -13.16
N ALA A 482 1.71 8.41 -11.89
CA ALA A 482 0.39 8.83 -11.45
C ALA A 482 0.18 10.32 -11.76
N LYS A 483 -0.95 10.65 -12.38
CA LYS A 483 -1.28 12.03 -12.73
C LYS A 483 -1.93 12.70 -11.53
N ASP A 484 -1.45 13.89 -11.15
CA ASP A 484 -2.05 14.61 -10.03
C ASP A 484 -3.54 14.83 -10.27
N ARG A 485 -3.99 15.18 -11.48
CA ARG A 485 -5.42 15.38 -11.83
C ARG A 485 -6.36 14.23 -11.44
N ASP A 486 -5.86 13.01 -11.32
CA ASP A 486 -6.62 11.81 -10.97
C ASP A 486 -6.59 11.49 -9.46
N ARG A 487 -5.98 12.36 -8.64
CA ARG A 487 -5.84 12.21 -7.18
C ARG A 487 -7.19 12.36 -6.47
N ILE A 488 -7.45 11.44 -5.54
CA ILE A 488 -8.53 11.52 -4.55
C ILE A 488 -7.86 11.60 -3.18
N ASP A 489 -8.18 12.64 -2.40
CA ASP A 489 -7.55 12.92 -1.11
C ASP A 489 -8.29 12.20 0.03
N LEU A 490 -9.62 12.24 0.00
CA LEU A 490 -10.49 11.69 1.04
C LEU A 490 -11.69 10.98 0.42
N VAL A 491 -12.01 9.78 0.91
CA VAL A 491 -13.24 9.06 0.54
C VAL A 491 -14.14 8.87 1.76
N LEU A 492 -15.36 9.40 1.70
CA LEU A 492 -16.38 9.21 2.72
C LEU A 492 -17.12 7.90 2.43
N VAL A 493 -17.21 7.03 3.45
CA VAL A 493 -17.83 5.71 3.34
C VAL A 493 -18.67 5.40 4.59
N VAL A 494 -19.71 4.60 4.40
CA VAL A 494 -20.46 4.01 5.53
C VAL A 494 -19.89 2.64 5.88
N ASN A 495 -20.14 1.65 5.01
CA ASN A 495 -19.64 0.27 5.17
C ASN A 495 -18.73 -0.17 4.00
N MET A 496 -18.90 0.44 2.82
CA MET A 496 -18.10 0.14 1.64
C MET A 496 -16.61 0.47 1.87
N MET A 497 -15.73 -0.32 1.23
CA MET A 497 -14.27 -0.16 1.30
C MET A 497 -13.62 -0.38 2.68
N LEU A 498 -14.39 -0.66 3.73
CA LEU A 498 -13.87 -1.04 5.04
C LEU A 498 -13.47 -2.51 5.12
N THR A 499 -14.02 -3.35 4.23
CA THR A 499 -13.60 -4.72 3.94
C THR A 499 -13.26 -4.85 2.44
N GLY A 500 -12.52 -5.88 2.05
CA GLY A 500 -12.20 -6.18 0.64
C GLY A 500 -11.23 -5.23 -0.08
N PHE A 501 -11.32 -3.92 0.13
CA PHE A 501 -10.57 -2.91 -0.63
C PHE A 501 -9.09 -2.82 -0.23
N ASP A 502 -8.18 -2.98 -1.19
CA ASP A 502 -6.74 -2.86 -0.96
C ASP A 502 -6.09 -1.73 -1.78
N ALA A 503 -5.41 -0.80 -1.11
CA ALA A 503 -4.59 0.24 -1.73
C ALA A 503 -3.42 0.64 -0.81
N LYS A 504 -2.19 0.57 -1.32
CA LYS A 504 -0.97 0.86 -0.54
C LYS A 504 -0.82 2.34 -0.21
N LYS A 505 -1.33 3.23 -1.06
CA LYS A 505 -1.30 4.69 -0.84
C LYS A 505 -2.46 5.22 0.00
N VAL A 506 -3.21 4.35 0.70
CA VAL A 506 -4.10 4.75 1.80
C VAL A 506 -3.37 4.52 3.12
N ASN A 507 -3.15 5.59 3.89
CA ASN A 507 -2.44 5.52 5.17
C ASN A 507 -3.25 6.01 6.38
N THR A 508 -4.39 6.68 6.15
CA THR A 508 -5.16 7.32 7.22
C THR A 508 -6.62 6.88 7.17
N LEU A 509 -7.20 6.58 8.34
CA LEU A 509 -8.61 6.30 8.53
C LEU A 509 -9.16 7.23 9.61
N TYR A 510 -10.06 8.12 9.22
CA TYR A 510 -10.92 8.87 10.13
C TYR A 510 -12.14 8.02 10.49
N VAL A 511 -12.55 8.02 11.76
CA VAL A 511 -13.64 7.17 12.24
C VAL A 511 -14.62 7.98 13.08
N ASP A 512 -15.83 8.16 12.57
CA ASP A 512 -17.01 8.59 13.33
C ASP A 512 -18.12 7.53 13.21
N LYS A 513 -17.75 6.29 13.55
CA LYS A 513 -18.57 5.09 13.44
C LYS A 513 -18.28 4.16 14.62
N ARG A 514 -19.28 3.45 15.13
CA ARG A 514 -19.11 2.41 16.15
C ARG A 514 -18.50 1.16 15.51
N LEU A 515 -17.18 1.01 15.65
CA LEU A 515 -16.45 -0.19 15.21
C LEU A 515 -16.19 -1.10 16.40
N ARG A 516 -16.51 -2.40 16.27
CA ARG A 516 -16.27 -3.42 17.31
C ARG A 516 -15.64 -4.67 16.68
N TYR A 517 -14.85 -5.40 17.46
CA TYR A 517 -14.25 -6.70 17.09
C TYR A 517 -13.70 -6.75 15.65
N HIS A 518 -14.31 -7.57 14.79
CA HIS A 518 -13.78 -7.87 13.45
C HIS A 518 -13.92 -6.68 12.49
N GLY A 519 -15.04 -5.94 12.54
CA GLY A 519 -15.22 -4.72 11.76
C GLY A 519 -14.16 -3.67 12.08
N LEU A 520 -13.74 -3.56 13.36
CA LEU A 520 -12.65 -2.67 13.77
C LEU A 520 -11.31 -3.07 13.14
N ILE A 521 -10.90 -4.33 13.28
CA ILE A 521 -9.61 -4.80 12.75
C ILE A 521 -9.57 -4.71 11.23
N GLN A 522 -10.67 -5.02 10.54
CA GLN A 522 -10.75 -4.95 9.07
C GLN A 522 -10.60 -3.51 8.58
N ALA A 523 -11.34 -2.58 9.18
CA ALA A 523 -11.28 -1.16 8.85
C ALA A 523 -9.88 -0.59 9.13
N TYR A 524 -9.30 -0.85 10.30
CA TYR A 524 -7.96 -0.37 10.65
C TYR A 524 -6.93 -0.92 9.65
N SER A 525 -7.03 -2.20 9.29
CA SER A 525 -6.14 -2.87 8.32
C SER A 525 -6.23 -2.33 6.89
N ARG A 526 -7.10 -1.35 6.57
CA ARG A 526 -7.04 -0.62 5.30
C ARG A 526 -5.82 0.31 5.21
N THR A 527 -5.23 0.68 6.35
CA THR A 527 -4.14 1.66 6.43
C THR A 527 -2.75 1.04 6.57
N ASN A 528 -2.61 -0.21 7.03
CA ASN A 528 -1.33 -0.82 7.43
C ASN A 528 -0.56 -1.54 6.30
N ARG A 529 -0.84 -1.21 5.04
CA ARG A 529 -0.13 -1.80 3.88
C ARG A 529 1.27 -1.22 3.75
N ILE A 530 2.26 -2.09 3.56
CA ILE A 530 3.64 -1.69 3.32
C ILE A 530 3.77 -1.10 1.93
N LEU A 531 4.50 0.02 1.83
CA LEU A 531 4.82 0.68 0.57
C LEU A 531 6.32 1.02 0.50
N ASN A 532 6.76 1.92 1.36
CA ASN A 532 8.13 2.45 1.44
C ASN A 532 8.39 2.97 2.87
N GLU A 533 9.61 3.45 3.11
CA GLU A 533 10.06 3.95 4.40
C GLU A 533 9.22 5.15 4.90
N LYS A 534 8.71 6.00 3.97
CA LYS A 534 7.85 7.15 4.30
C LYS A 534 6.55 6.71 4.98
N LYS A 535 5.96 5.58 4.56
CA LYS A 535 4.78 5.00 5.19
C LYS A 535 5.18 4.08 6.35
N SER A 536 5.38 4.67 7.51
CA SER A 536 5.83 3.94 8.72
C SER A 536 4.70 3.29 9.53
N GLN A 537 3.46 3.77 9.44
CA GLN A 537 2.30 3.22 10.14
C GLN A 537 0.98 3.45 9.39
N GLY A 538 -0.07 2.79 9.86
CA GLY A 538 -1.46 3.17 9.59
C GLY A 538 -1.96 4.16 10.65
N ASN A 539 -2.44 5.33 10.24
CA ASN A 539 -2.98 6.36 11.12
C ASN A 539 -4.49 6.17 11.30
N ILE A 540 -4.95 6.10 12.54
CA ILE A 540 -6.36 6.03 12.90
C ILE A 540 -6.70 7.23 13.77
N VAL A 541 -7.70 8.00 13.37
CA VAL A 541 -8.21 9.14 14.13
C VAL A 541 -9.68 8.91 14.43
N ALA A 542 -10.00 8.59 15.68
CA ALA A 542 -11.33 8.25 16.14
C ALA A 542 -12.00 9.45 16.83
N TYR A 543 -13.19 9.82 16.36
CA TYR A 543 -14.05 10.87 16.93
C TYR A 543 -15.14 10.33 17.86
N ARG A 544 -15.02 9.03 18.19
CA ARG A 544 -15.80 8.30 19.19
C ARG A 544 -14.83 7.57 20.13
N ASN A 545 -15.26 7.28 21.35
CA ASN A 545 -14.46 6.46 22.26
C ASN A 545 -14.49 4.99 21.80
N LEU A 546 -13.46 4.58 21.06
CA LEU A 546 -13.29 3.20 20.59
C LEU A 546 -12.21 2.45 21.40
N LYS A 547 -11.72 3.00 22.52
CA LYS A 547 -10.57 2.46 23.24
C LYS A 547 -10.81 1.05 23.76
N GLU A 548 -11.92 0.85 24.48
CA GLU A 548 -12.31 -0.47 25.00
C GLU A 548 -12.58 -1.45 23.85
N ALA A 549 -13.36 -1.05 22.85
CA ALA A 549 -13.62 -1.86 21.66
C ALA A 549 -12.34 -2.26 20.90
N THR A 550 -11.32 -1.39 20.89
CA THR A 550 -10.01 -1.67 20.31
C THR A 550 -9.28 -2.72 21.15
N ASP A 551 -9.27 -2.57 22.46
CA ASP A 551 -8.63 -3.49 23.40
C ASP A 551 -9.26 -4.90 23.34
N ASP A 552 -10.59 -4.98 23.26
CA ASP A 552 -11.34 -6.23 23.11
C ASP A 552 -11.05 -6.93 21.79
N ALA A 553 -11.06 -6.16 20.70
CA ALA A 553 -10.72 -6.68 19.39
C ALA A 553 -9.29 -7.26 19.36
N LEU A 554 -8.34 -6.60 20.03
CA LEU A 554 -6.98 -7.11 20.16
C LEU A 554 -6.91 -8.38 21.01
N ALA A 555 -7.55 -8.40 22.18
CA ALA A 555 -7.55 -9.57 23.05
C ALA A 555 -8.08 -10.82 22.31
N LEU A 556 -9.01 -10.63 21.38
CA LEU A 556 -9.62 -11.71 20.61
C LEU A 556 -8.78 -12.14 19.39
N PHE A 557 -8.19 -11.19 18.66
CA PHE A 557 -7.50 -11.47 17.39
C PHE A 557 -5.96 -11.50 17.47
N SER A 558 -5.40 -11.37 18.68
CA SER A 558 -3.96 -11.37 18.91
C SER A 558 -3.57 -12.11 20.20
N ASN A 559 -2.27 -12.23 20.46
CA ASN A 559 -1.77 -12.84 21.71
C ASN A 559 -1.91 -11.86 22.89
N LYS A 560 -2.01 -12.33 24.13
CA LYS A 560 -2.27 -11.49 25.33
C LYS A 560 -1.24 -10.36 25.58
N GLU A 561 -0.03 -10.45 25.02
CA GLU A 561 1.05 -9.46 25.16
C GLU A 561 1.18 -8.53 23.93
N ALA A 562 0.16 -8.47 23.07
CA ALA A 562 0.28 -7.90 21.71
C ALA A 562 0.17 -6.38 21.59
N LYS A 563 -0.34 -5.65 22.61
CA LYS A 563 -0.66 -4.22 22.46
C LYS A 563 0.56 -3.39 22.05
N GLU A 564 1.71 -3.61 22.70
CA GLU A 564 2.96 -2.90 22.41
C GLU A 564 3.57 -3.29 21.06
N VAL A 565 3.23 -4.46 20.52
CA VAL A 565 3.65 -4.89 19.18
C VAL A 565 2.78 -4.20 18.12
N ILE A 566 1.48 -4.09 18.36
CA ILE A 566 0.50 -3.62 17.37
C ILE A 566 0.45 -2.10 17.26
N PHE A 567 0.44 -1.39 18.40
CA PHE A 567 0.32 0.06 18.43
C PHE A 567 1.65 0.74 18.65
N LEU A 568 1.85 1.88 17.99
CA LEU A 568 2.97 2.76 18.29
C LEU A 568 2.88 3.31 19.72
N PRO A 569 4.04 3.62 20.34
CA PRO A 569 4.06 4.26 21.66
C PRO A 569 3.35 5.63 21.65
N PRO A 570 2.92 6.12 22.83
CA PRO A 570 2.47 7.50 22.99
C PRO A 570 3.54 8.53 22.58
N TYR A 571 3.11 9.74 22.24
CA TYR A 571 3.95 10.84 21.75
C TYR A 571 5.14 11.09 22.68
N GLU A 572 4.92 11.16 23.99
CA GLU A 572 5.96 11.49 24.97
C GLU A 572 7.07 10.44 25.03
N LYS A 573 6.71 9.16 24.87
CA LYS A 573 7.70 8.07 24.81
C LYS A 573 8.56 8.17 23.55
N LEU A 574 7.95 8.51 22.42
CA LEU A 574 8.67 8.72 21.16
C LEU A 574 9.58 9.96 21.21
N VAL A 575 9.13 11.06 21.83
CA VAL A 575 9.96 12.26 22.07
C VAL A 575 11.15 11.93 22.96
N ALA A 576 10.97 11.13 24.01
CA ALA A 576 12.07 10.69 24.87
C ALA A 576 13.08 9.80 24.11
N GLN A 577 12.61 8.90 23.25
CA GLN A 577 13.47 8.09 22.38
C GLN A 577 14.23 8.96 21.38
N LEU A 578 13.55 9.88 20.70
CA LEU A 578 14.18 10.83 19.77
C LEU A 578 15.23 11.67 20.50
N THR A 579 14.94 12.12 21.72
CA THR A 579 15.88 12.89 22.53
C THR A 579 17.17 12.12 22.82
N LYS A 580 17.06 10.81 23.10
CA LYS A 580 18.22 9.94 23.28
C LYS A 580 19.05 9.83 22.00
N VAL A 581 18.40 9.64 20.85
CA VAL A 581 19.08 9.53 19.55
C VAL A 581 19.71 10.87 19.13
N CYS A 582 19.04 12.00 19.40
CA CYS A 582 19.61 13.33 19.21
C CYS A 582 20.92 13.51 19.99
N LYS A 583 20.98 13.03 21.24
CA LYS A 583 22.24 13.07 22.01
C LYS A 583 23.33 12.27 21.32
N GLN A 584 23.04 11.09 20.79
CA GLN A 584 24.02 10.29 20.04
C GLN A 584 24.51 11.01 18.78
N VAL A 585 23.61 11.68 18.04
CA VAL A 585 24.01 12.49 16.88
C VAL A 585 24.94 13.62 17.31
N LEU A 586 24.61 14.32 18.41
CA LEU A 586 25.42 15.43 18.94
C LEU A 586 26.74 14.97 19.58
N GLU A 587 26.83 13.73 20.09
CA GLU A 587 28.07 13.14 20.59
C GLU A 587 29.05 12.86 19.44
N VAL A 588 28.55 12.39 18.29
CA VAL A 588 29.38 12.12 17.11
C VAL A 588 29.70 13.41 16.35
N ALA A 589 28.72 14.29 16.18
CA ALA A 589 28.85 15.57 15.51
C ALA A 589 28.16 16.68 16.34
N PRO A 590 28.90 17.37 17.23
CA PRO A 590 28.32 18.39 18.12
C PRO A 590 27.68 19.58 17.39
N THR A 591 28.15 19.86 16.18
CA THR A 591 27.57 20.89 15.31
C THR A 591 27.39 20.35 13.90
N VAL A 592 26.52 20.99 13.12
CA VAL A 592 26.34 20.68 11.69
C VAL A 592 27.67 20.73 10.93
N ARG A 593 28.56 21.66 11.30
CA ARG A 593 29.89 21.78 10.69
C ARG A 593 30.81 20.62 11.06
N SER A 594 30.69 20.07 12.27
CA SER A 594 31.50 18.95 12.74
C SER A 594 31.37 17.69 11.89
N VAL A 595 30.30 17.57 11.10
CA VAL A 595 30.16 16.47 10.14
C VAL A 595 31.25 16.51 9.05
N ASP A 596 31.71 17.71 8.67
CA ASP A 596 32.80 17.86 7.69
C ASP A 596 34.15 17.40 8.24
N ASP A 597 34.30 17.44 9.58
CA ASP A 597 35.54 17.15 10.28
C ASP A 597 35.72 15.64 10.60
N LEU A 598 34.70 14.81 10.32
CA LEU A 598 34.75 13.34 10.52
C LEU A 598 35.84 12.72 9.63
N GLN A 599 36.96 12.35 10.24
CA GLN A 599 38.20 11.98 9.54
C GLN A 599 38.16 10.56 8.97
N ASP A 600 37.54 9.62 9.70
CA ASP A 600 37.53 8.20 9.34
C ASP A 600 36.13 7.70 8.93
N GLU A 601 36.10 6.58 8.19
CA GLU A 601 34.85 5.98 7.73
C GLU A 601 33.99 5.44 8.89
N GLU A 602 34.60 5.14 10.04
CA GLU A 602 33.88 4.57 11.20
C GLU A 602 33.04 5.64 11.90
N GLN A 603 33.58 6.84 12.08
CA GLN A 603 32.88 8.03 12.57
C GLN A 603 31.78 8.46 11.61
N GLN A 604 32.05 8.44 10.30
CA GLN A 604 31.05 8.70 9.27
C GLN A 604 29.92 7.66 9.32
N LEU A 605 30.23 6.37 9.52
CA LEU A 605 29.26 5.29 9.70
C LEU A 605 28.41 5.50 10.97
N LEU A 606 29.03 5.89 12.08
CA LEU A 606 28.33 6.18 13.35
C LEU A 606 27.35 7.34 13.18
N PHE A 607 27.78 8.43 12.54
CA PHE A 607 26.91 9.56 12.23
C PHE A 607 25.73 9.14 11.34
N VAL A 608 26.00 8.39 10.26
CA VAL A 608 24.95 7.92 9.34
C VAL A 608 23.95 7.03 10.06
N LYS A 609 24.40 6.10 10.91
CA LYS A 609 23.51 5.23 11.70
C LYS A 609 22.64 6.03 12.68
N ALA A 610 23.24 6.93 13.46
CA ALA A 610 22.51 7.74 14.43
C ALA A 610 21.51 8.69 13.74
N PHE A 611 21.92 9.33 12.64
CA PHE A 611 21.05 10.22 11.89
C PHE A 611 19.90 9.47 11.20
N ARG A 612 20.12 8.24 10.71
CA ARG A 612 19.05 7.37 10.19
C ARG A 612 17.99 7.05 11.23
N GLU A 613 18.42 6.72 12.45
CA GLU A 613 17.47 6.47 13.53
C GLU A 613 16.68 7.74 13.87
N LEU A 614 17.34 8.90 13.85
CA LEU A 614 16.71 10.20 14.06
C LEU A 614 15.64 10.51 13.01
N ILE A 615 15.94 10.37 11.72
CA ILE A 615 14.98 10.67 10.65
C ILE A 615 13.76 9.72 10.68
N ARG A 616 13.96 8.44 11.05
CA ARG A 616 12.87 7.46 11.18
C ARG A 616 11.93 7.83 12.32
N LEU A 617 12.46 8.15 13.50
CA LEU A 617 11.66 8.57 14.65
C LEU A 617 10.91 9.88 14.36
N LEU A 618 11.59 10.84 13.70
CA LEU A 618 10.96 12.09 13.30
C LEU A 618 9.83 11.88 12.28
N ASN A 619 10.00 10.98 11.31
CA ASN A 619 8.95 10.64 10.34
C ASN A 619 7.68 10.13 11.03
N VAL A 620 7.83 9.27 12.04
CA VAL A 620 6.71 8.78 12.85
C VAL A 620 6.07 9.94 13.63
N LEU A 621 6.89 10.71 14.38
CA LEU A 621 6.43 11.80 15.23
C LEU A 621 5.68 12.89 14.47
N LYS A 622 6.14 13.25 13.27
CA LYS A 622 5.49 14.25 12.41
C LYS A 622 4.04 13.94 12.11
N THR A 623 3.61 12.67 12.17
CA THR A 623 2.21 12.32 11.91
C THR A 623 1.29 12.55 13.11
N TYR A 624 1.81 12.78 14.31
CA TYR A 624 1.00 13.02 15.51
C TYR A 624 0.37 14.41 15.48
N ALA A 625 -0.88 14.53 15.95
CA ALA A 625 -1.57 15.82 16.00
C ALA A 625 -0.88 16.82 16.95
N GLU A 626 -0.22 16.32 18.00
CA GLU A 626 0.48 17.10 19.03
C GLU A 626 1.89 17.55 18.61
N PHE A 627 2.40 17.06 17.46
CA PHE A 627 3.77 17.32 17.04
C PHE A 627 4.11 18.81 16.97
N ASP A 628 5.16 19.19 17.70
CA ASP A 628 5.77 20.51 17.65
C ASP A 628 7.29 20.40 17.73
N TRP A 629 8.00 21.15 16.89
CA TRP A 629 9.46 21.23 16.91
C TRP A 629 10.00 21.77 18.24
N ARG A 630 9.21 22.55 18.97
CA ARG A 630 9.57 23.10 20.29
C ARG A 630 9.71 22.04 21.37
N ASP A 631 9.11 20.87 21.19
CA ASP A 631 9.21 19.76 22.14
C ASP A 631 10.52 18.96 21.96
N LEU A 632 11.26 19.21 20.88
CA LEU A 632 12.43 18.44 20.50
C LEU A 632 13.72 19.16 20.91
N PRO A 633 14.81 18.42 21.21
CA PRO A 633 16.11 19.03 21.55
C PRO A 633 16.83 19.64 20.35
N ILE A 634 16.26 19.53 19.14
CA ILE A 634 16.82 20.07 17.90
C ILE A 634 15.74 20.88 17.18
N THR A 635 16.14 21.99 16.56
CA THR A 635 15.24 22.80 15.73
C THR A 635 15.14 22.22 14.32
N ASP A 636 14.08 22.62 13.61
CA ASP A 636 13.87 22.28 12.19
C ASP A 636 15.05 22.70 11.31
N GLN A 637 15.65 23.86 11.59
CA GLN A 637 16.79 24.41 10.88
C GLN A 637 18.06 23.59 11.13
N VAL A 638 18.32 23.20 12.39
CA VAL A 638 19.47 22.35 12.72
C VAL A 638 19.32 20.97 12.09
N PHE A 639 18.12 20.40 12.14
CA PHE A 639 17.80 19.15 11.45
C PHE A 639 18.01 19.23 9.94
N ALA A 640 17.58 20.33 9.29
CA ALA A 640 17.83 20.57 7.87
C ALA A 640 19.33 20.71 7.55
N GLY A 641 20.10 21.30 8.47
CA GLY A 641 21.56 21.36 8.37
C GLY A 641 22.22 19.99 8.36
N TYR A 642 21.92 19.14 9.35
CA TYR A 642 22.42 17.76 9.40
C TYR A 642 21.94 16.94 8.20
N THR A 643 20.70 17.13 7.77
CA THR A 643 20.14 16.55 6.54
C THR A 643 21.02 16.87 5.32
N SER A 644 21.40 18.14 5.15
CA SER A 644 22.25 18.57 4.03
C SER A 644 23.62 17.87 4.05
N LYS A 645 24.24 17.77 5.23
CA LYS A 645 25.53 17.09 5.43
C LYS A 645 25.46 15.58 5.24
N TYR A 646 24.37 14.98 5.68
CA TYR A 646 24.09 13.56 5.48
C TYR A 646 23.98 13.22 3.98
N LEU A 647 23.34 14.09 3.19
CA LEU A 647 23.28 13.97 1.73
C LEU A 647 24.63 14.25 1.06
N ASP A 648 25.42 15.23 1.55
CA ASP A 648 26.80 15.45 1.06
C ASP A 648 27.67 14.21 1.23
N LEU A 649 27.56 13.56 2.39
CA LEU A 649 28.31 12.34 2.69
C LEU A 649 27.91 11.21 1.75
N ARG A 650 26.60 11.02 1.49
CA ARG A 650 26.11 10.08 0.49
C ARG A 650 26.70 10.34 -0.89
N ASP A 651 26.69 11.60 -1.34
CA ASP A 651 27.18 11.98 -2.66
C ASP A 651 28.69 11.73 -2.78
N ARG A 652 29.44 12.01 -1.70
CA ARG A 652 30.88 11.70 -1.62
C ARG A 652 31.14 10.21 -1.74
N VAL A 653 30.42 9.39 -0.97
CA VAL A 653 30.51 7.91 -1.02
C VAL A 653 30.16 7.40 -2.42
N GLN A 654 29.10 7.93 -3.05
CA GLN A 654 28.74 7.54 -4.42
C GLN A 654 29.80 7.92 -5.48
N ARG A 655 30.45 9.07 -5.34
CA ARG A 655 31.56 9.50 -6.22
C ARG A 655 32.81 8.65 -6.02
N GLN A 656 33.12 8.27 -4.78
CA GLN A 656 34.28 7.42 -4.45
C GLN A 656 34.07 5.96 -4.90
N ARG A 657 32.83 5.47 -4.88
CA ARG A 657 32.42 4.15 -5.41
C ARG A 657 32.81 3.90 -6.87
N ALA A 658 33.01 4.96 -7.66
CA ALA A 658 33.48 4.86 -9.05
C ALA A 658 35.00 4.60 -9.16
N LYS A 659 35.77 4.78 -8.09
CA LYS A 659 37.24 4.76 -8.09
C LYS A 659 37.87 3.65 -7.24
N GLU A 660 37.29 3.26 -6.09
CA GLU A 660 37.85 2.27 -5.17
C GLU A 660 36.87 1.12 -4.85
N LYS A 661 37.36 -0.04 -4.40
CA LYS A 661 36.61 -1.31 -4.35
C LYS A 661 36.19 -1.78 -2.94
N GLN A 662 36.58 -1.11 -1.87
CA GLN A 662 36.27 -1.53 -0.48
C GLN A 662 36.17 -0.30 0.43
N SER A 663 34.98 0.29 0.53
CA SER A 663 34.63 1.28 1.57
C SER A 663 33.50 0.73 2.43
N ILE A 664 33.56 0.90 3.75
CA ILE A 664 32.54 0.42 4.69
C ILE A 664 31.24 1.22 4.53
N LEU A 665 31.34 2.45 4.04
CA LEU A 665 30.20 3.33 3.80
C LEU A 665 29.40 2.95 2.55
N GLU A 666 30.00 2.23 1.60
CA GLU A 666 29.31 1.74 0.40
C GLU A 666 28.18 0.75 0.72
N ASP A 667 28.28 0.05 1.85
CA ASP A 667 27.30 -0.95 2.30
C ASP A 667 26.11 -0.36 3.07
N ILE A 668 26.08 0.97 3.25
CA ILE A 668 25.05 1.68 3.99
C ILE A 668 23.96 2.22 3.06
N ASP A 669 22.72 1.91 3.41
CA ASP A 669 21.55 2.54 2.81
C ASP A 669 21.28 3.91 3.45
N PHE A 670 21.31 4.97 2.65
CA PHE A 670 21.12 6.34 3.14
C PHE A 670 19.64 6.76 3.29
N GLU A 671 18.64 5.91 3.05
CA GLU A 671 17.21 6.22 3.32
C GLU A 671 16.72 7.57 2.77
N VAL A 672 17.17 7.88 1.57
CA VAL A 672 16.94 9.17 0.89
C VAL A 672 15.45 9.53 0.82
N VAL A 673 14.57 8.52 0.75
CA VAL A 673 13.10 8.67 0.70
C VAL A 673 12.54 9.40 1.93
N LEU A 674 13.14 9.23 3.11
CA LEU A 674 12.67 9.86 4.36
C LEU A 674 13.06 11.34 4.46
N VAL A 675 14.04 11.75 3.67
CA VAL A 675 14.65 13.08 3.70
C VAL A 675 14.11 13.96 2.58
N HIS A 676 13.58 13.34 1.52
CA HIS A 676 12.92 14.02 0.42
C HIS A 676 11.63 14.71 0.89
N ARG A 677 11.44 15.95 0.44
CA ARG A 677 10.23 16.74 0.71
C ARG A 677 9.41 16.80 -0.57
N ASP A 678 8.35 15.98 -0.67
CA ASP A 678 7.51 15.91 -1.88
C ASP A 678 6.91 17.27 -2.29
N GLU A 679 6.73 18.21 -1.36
CA GLU A 679 6.25 19.57 -1.65
C GLU A 679 7.29 20.48 -2.32
N VAL A 680 8.58 20.17 -2.16
CA VAL A 680 9.68 21.04 -2.56
C VAL A 680 10.17 20.63 -3.94
N ASN A 681 9.35 20.91 -4.94
CA ASN A 681 9.69 20.75 -6.35
C ASN A 681 10.00 22.09 -7.02
N VAL A 682 10.31 22.07 -8.31
CA VAL A 682 10.63 23.29 -9.07
C VAL A 682 9.46 24.27 -9.08
N ALA A 683 8.21 23.79 -9.14
CA ALA A 683 7.02 24.64 -9.11
C ALA A 683 6.85 25.37 -7.76
N TYR A 684 7.14 24.71 -6.64
CA TYR A 684 7.14 25.34 -5.32
C TYR A 684 8.23 26.41 -5.20
N ILE A 685 9.43 26.14 -5.71
CA ILE A 685 10.50 27.14 -5.75
C ILE A 685 10.09 28.35 -6.61
N LEU A 686 9.44 28.16 -7.75
CA LEU A 686 8.95 29.26 -8.58
C LEU A 686 7.94 30.15 -7.83
N LYS A 687 7.04 29.56 -7.03
CA LYS A 687 6.14 30.33 -6.15
C LYS A 687 6.93 31.12 -5.10
N LEU A 688 7.92 30.51 -4.46
CA LEU A 688 8.77 31.20 -3.48
C LEU A 688 9.59 32.32 -4.14
N LEU A 689 10.02 32.16 -5.38
CA LEU A 689 10.73 33.19 -6.15
C LEU A 689 9.81 34.37 -6.52
N ALA A 690 8.54 34.09 -6.84
CA ALA A 690 7.55 35.15 -7.06
C ALA A 690 7.31 35.99 -5.81
N TRP A 691 7.08 35.35 -4.67
CA TRP A 691 6.97 36.05 -3.38
C TRP A 691 8.26 36.77 -2.98
N LEU A 692 9.43 36.17 -3.23
CA LEU A 692 10.72 36.84 -2.99
C LEU A 692 10.84 38.14 -3.81
N LYS A 693 10.31 38.15 -5.04
CA LYS A 693 10.33 39.34 -5.89
C LYS A 693 9.38 40.43 -5.40
N GLU A 694 8.20 40.05 -4.89
CA GLU A 694 7.25 40.99 -4.28
C GLU A 694 7.82 41.66 -3.02
N GLU A 695 8.63 40.92 -2.24
CA GLU A 695 9.20 41.38 -0.96
C GLU A 695 10.72 41.68 -1.00
N GLU A 696 11.32 41.89 -2.19
CA GLU A 696 12.78 41.88 -2.47
C GLU A 696 13.63 42.76 -1.54
N ASN A 697 13.07 43.88 -1.04
CA ASN A 697 13.77 44.86 -0.19
C ASN A 697 13.36 44.83 1.30
N THR A 698 12.66 43.79 1.74
CA THR A 698 12.21 43.66 3.13
C THR A 698 13.04 42.64 3.91
N ASP A 699 12.99 42.70 5.25
CA ASP A 699 13.62 41.67 6.10
C ASP A 699 13.01 40.28 5.87
N LYS A 700 11.73 40.23 5.48
CA LYS A 700 11.06 38.99 5.05
C LYS A 700 11.64 38.44 3.74
N GLY A 701 11.89 39.29 2.74
CA GLY A 701 12.56 38.89 1.51
C GLY A 701 13.97 38.33 1.74
N LYS A 702 14.76 38.93 2.65
CA LYS A 702 16.06 38.38 3.05
C LYS A 702 15.94 37.03 3.75
N ALA A 703 14.97 36.87 4.65
CA ALA A 703 14.69 35.60 5.33
C ALA A 703 14.26 34.52 4.32
N MET A 704 13.43 34.88 3.36
CA MET A 704 12.92 34.00 2.32
C MET A 704 14.01 33.56 1.35
N ARG A 705 14.92 34.45 0.97
CA ARG A 705 16.12 34.09 0.19
C ARG A 705 16.98 33.07 0.93
N LYS A 706 17.17 33.26 2.24
CA LYS A 706 17.90 32.30 3.10
C LYS A 706 17.17 30.94 3.17
N GLN A 707 15.84 30.96 3.24
CA GLN A 707 15.01 29.76 3.20
C GLN A 707 15.15 29.00 1.87
N ILE A 708 15.07 29.69 0.72
CA ILE A 708 15.24 29.10 -0.61
C ILE A 708 16.63 28.45 -0.73
N MET A 709 17.70 29.15 -0.33
CA MET A 709 19.06 28.59 -0.37
C MET A 709 19.23 27.36 0.53
N SER A 710 18.57 27.35 1.69
CA SER A 710 18.52 26.19 2.58
C SER A 710 17.78 25.01 1.93
N LEU A 711 16.65 25.25 1.27
CA LEU A 711 15.87 24.22 0.55
C LEU A 711 16.67 23.61 -0.61
N LEU A 712 17.34 24.43 -1.42
CA LEU A 712 18.20 23.97 -2.52
C LEU A 712 19.34 23.05 -2.05
N SER A 713 19.74 23.18 -0.77
CA SER A 713 20.83 22.40 -0.19
C SER A 713 20.37 21.19 0.63
N SER A 714 19.11 21.15 1.04
CA SER A 714 18.57 20.12 1.94
C SER A 714 17.55 19.20 1.28
N ASP A 715 16.92 19.60 0.17
CA ASP A 715 16.04 18.74 -0.61
C ASP A 715 16.81 17.89 -1.64
N VAL A 716 16.38 16.64 -1.81
CA VAL A 716 17.03 15.65 -2.66
C VAL A 716 16.89 15.97 -4.16
N GLU A 717 15.72 16.45 -4.59
CA GLU A 717 15.39 16.68 -6.00
C GLU A 717 15.94 18.02 -6.51
N LEU A 718 16.01 19.01 -5.63
CA LEU A 718 16.56 20.32 -5.96
C LEU A 718 18.09 20.37 -5.91
N ARG A 719 18.74 19.46 -5.18
CA ARG A 719 20.20 19.46 -5.03
C ARG A 719 20.94 19.38 -6.36
N SER A 720 20.48 18.54 -7.29
CA SER A 720 21.08 18.43 -8.63
C SER A 720 20.90 19.70 -9.47
N LYS A 721 19.85 20.48 -9.17
CA LYS A 721 19.45 21.70 -9.87
C LYS A 721 19.99 22.99 -9.22
N ARG A 722 20.62 22.85 -8.05
CA ARG A 722 21.01 23.96 -7.17
C ARG A 722 21.81 25.03 -7.89
N GLU A 723 22.88 24.67 -8.59
CA GLU A 723 23.76 25.65 -9.25
C GLU A 723 23.01 26.48 -10.30
N LEU A 724 22.09 25.85 -11.05
CA LEU A 724 21.30 26.53 -12.07
C LEU A 724 20.29 27.49 -11.44
N ILE A 725 19.61 27.05 -10.37
CA ILE A 725 18.64 27.90 -9.66
C ILE A 725 19.36 29.05 -8.94
N GLU A 726 20.52 28.82 -8.33
CA GLU A 726 21.33 29.89 -7.71
C GLU A 726 21.76 30.94 -8.74
N LYS A 727 22.22 30.50 -9.93
CA LYS A 727 22.55 31.41 -11.04
C LYS A 727 21.34 32.18 -11.53
N PHE A 728 20.18 31.54 -11.69
CA PHE A 728 18.95 32.22 -12.06
C PHE A 728 18.58 33.31 -11.04
N ILE A 729 18.63 33.00 -9.75
CA ILE A 729 18.35 33.96 -8.66
C ILE A 729 19.33 35.14 -8.68
N ALA A 730 20.60 34.90 -8.97
CA ALA A 730 21.62 35.94 -8.94
C ALA A 730 21.60 36.84 -10.19
N GLU A 731 21.40 36.26 -11.38
CA GLU A 731 21.68 36.92 -12.66
C GLU A 731 20.44 37.25 -13.50
N HIS A 732 19.34 36.50 -13.32
CA HIS A 732 18.13 36.60 -14.14
C HIS A 732 16.95 37.18 -13.36
N LEU A 733 16.71 36.71 -12.12
CA LEU A 733 15.63 37.19 -11.26
C LEU A 733 15.62 38.72 -11.03
N PRO A 734 16.78 39.42 -10.90
CA PRO A 734 16.77 40.87 -10.76
C PRO A 734 16.23 41.62 -11.99
N LYS A 735 16.32 40.99 -13.18
CA LYS A 735 15.90 41.58 -14.47
C LYS A 735 14.40 41.40 -14.74
N ILE A 736 13.72 40.55 -13.98
CA ILE A 736 12.28 40.30 -14.11
C ILE A 736 11.55 41.33 -13.27
N THR A 737 10.69 42.14 -13.90
CA THR A 737 9.91 43.18 -13.20
C THR A 737 8.53 42.72 -12.76
N ASP A 738 7.98 41.71 -13.44
CA ASP A 738 6.63 41.19 -13.23
C ASP A 738 6.71 39.77 -12.64
N PRO A 739 6.24 39.55 -11.38
CA PRO A 739 6.27 38.24 -10.73
C PRO A 739 5.56 37.14 -11.52
N ASP A 740 4.50 37.47 -12.27
CA ASP A 740 3.73 36.50 -13.05
C ASP A 740 4.54 35.92 -14.22
N ARG A 741 5.59 36.62 -14.67
CA ARG A 741 6.47 36.18 -15.76
C ARG A 741 7.65 35.32 -15.31
N ILE A 742 7.83 35.12 -13.99
CA ILE A 742 8.95 34.34 -13.46
C ILE A 742 8.91 32.90 -13.96
N GLN A 743 7.73 32.31 -14.06
CA GLN A 743 7.58 30.94 -14.56
C GLN A 743 8.03 30.82 -16.02
N ASP A 744 7.60 31.74 -16.89
CA ASP A 744 7.95 31.73 -18.32
C ASP A 744 9.44 32.03 -18.54
N GLU A 745 9.99 33.02 -17.84
CA GLU A 745 11.41 33.39 -17.94
C GLU A 745 12.32 32.30 -17.36
N PHE A 746 11.89 31.62 -16.30
CA PHE A 746 12.61 30.46 -15.78
C PHE A 746 12.58 29.29 -16.75
N ALA A 747 11.41 28.98 -17.35
CA ALA A 747 11.30 27.91 -18.34
C ALA A 747 12.21 28.18 -19.55
N LYS A 748 12.27 29.43 -20.00
CA LYS A 748 13.18 29.85 -21.07
C LYS A 748 14.66 29.73 -20.68
N TYR A 749 15.04 30.26 -19.52
CA TYR A 749 16.41 30.12 -19.00
C TYR A 749 16.82 28.65 -18.89
N TRP A 750 15.91 27.80 -18.39
CA TRP A 750 16.15 26.39 -18.22
C TRP A 750 16.38 25.68 -19.55
N GLU A 751 15.58 26.00 -20.55
CA GLU A 751 15.72 25.48 -21.92
C GLU A 751 17.06 25.91 -22.55
N ASP A 752 17.44 27.19 -22.39
CA ASP A 752 18.72 27.71 -22.88
C ASP A 752 19.91 26.97 -22.22
N GLN A 753 19.87 26.78 -20.89
CA GLN A 753 20.91 26.02 -20.18
C GLN A 753 20.93 24.55 -20.57
N ARG A 754 19.76 23.94 -20.83
CA ARG A 754 19.64 22.55 -21.29
C ARG A 754 20.33 22.35 -22.63
N VAL A 755 20.07 23.22 -23.61
CA VAL A 755 20.70 23.18 -24.94
C VAL A 755 22.22 23.37 -24.82
N LEU A 756 22.66 24.36 -24.02
CA LEU A 756 24.09 24.62 -23.80
C LEU A 756 24.80 23.45 -23.12
N ALA A 757 24.18 22.81 -22.12
CA ALA A 757 24.76 21.67 -21.44
C ALA A 757 24.90 20.46 -22.37
N LEU A 758 23.89 20.20 -23.22
CA LEU A 758 23.96 19.14 -24.23
C LEU A 758 25.09 19.39 -25.22
N GLN A 759 25.22 20.62 -25.72
CA GLN A 759 26.30 21.01 -26.63
C GLN A 759 27.68 20.80 -26.00
N ARG A 760 27.90 21.26 -24.76
CA ARG A 760 29.16 21.06 -24.05
C ARG A 760 29.52 19.58 -23.89
N ILE A 761 28.56 18.73 -23.52
CA ILE A 761 28.81 17.28 -23.40
C ILE A 761 29.22 16.71 -24.76
N CYS A 762 28.56 17.13 -25.84
CA CYS A 762 28.88 16.65 -27.18
C CYS A 762 30.25 17.13 -27.65
N GLU A 763 30.64 18.37 -27.37
CA GLU A 763 31.95 18.92 -27.73
C GLU A 763 33.09 18.27 -26.92
N GLU A 764 32.92 18.13 -25.60
CA GLU A 764 33.95 17.55 -24.71
C GLU A 764 34.19 16.06 -24.95
N GLU A 765 33.15 15.32 -25.35
CA GLU A 765 33.23 13.87 -25.59
C GLU A 765 33.27 13.50 -27.07
N HIS A 766 33.31 14.48 -27.98
CA HIS A 766 33.30 14.30 -29.45
C HIS A 766 32.13 13.43 -29.94
N LEU A 767 30.91 13.80 -29.52
CA LEU A 767 29.66 13.10 -29.85
C LEU A 767 28.86 13.83 -30.93
N ASP A 768 28.21 13.06 -31.78
CA ASP A 768 27.15 13.55 -32.67
C ASP A 768 25.94 13.98 -31.85
N GLN A 769 25.62 15.28 -31.91
CA GLN A 769 24.58 15.89 -31.09
C GLN A 769 23.19 15.28 -31.35
N LYS A 770 22.88 14.90 -32.59
CA LYS A 770 21.56 14.38 -32.96
C LYS A 770 21.37 12.95 -32.49
N GLN A 771 22.38 12.10 -32.65
CA GLN A 771 22.36 10.72 -32.18
C GLN A 771 22.35 10.66 -30.66
N PHE A 772 23.14 11.49 -29.99
CA PHE A 772 23.16 11.53 -28.53
C PHE A 772 21.85 12.06 -27.94
N ALA A 773 21.22 13.05 -28.57
CA ALA A 773 19.88 13.51 -28.18
C ALA A 773 18.82 12.39 -28.30
N ASN A 774 18.81 11.64 -29.41
CA ASN A 774 17.92 10.48 -29.58
C ASN A 774 18.19 9.37 -28.54
N LEU A 775 19.46 9.17 -28.18
CA LEU A 775 19.84 8.21 -27.14
C LEU A 775 19.29 8.62 -25.76
N ILE A 776 19.36 9.91 -25.44
CA ILE A 776 18.77 10.48 -24.24
C ILE A 776 17.24 10.31 -24.24
N GLU A 777 16.56 10.62 -25.35
CA GLU A 777 15.10 10.42 -25.46
C GLU A 777 14.70 8.95 -25.28
N SER A 778 15.45 8.03 -25.90
CA SER A 778 15.24 6.59 -25.74
C SER A 778 15.43 6.16 -24.28
N TYR A 779 16.45 6.68 -23.60
CA TYR A 779 16.68 6.44 -22.17
C TYR A 779 15.55 6.99 -21.30
N ILE A 780 15.05 8.20 -21.58
CA ILE A 780 13.93 8.81 -20.85
C ILE A 780 12.65 7.99 -21.02
N PHE A 781 12.36 7.54 -22.24
CA PHE A 781 11.15 6.79 -22.56
C PHE A 781 11.18 5.36 -22.02
N SER A 782 12.32 4.67 -22.18
CA SER A 782 12.45 3.26 -21.80
C SER A 782 12.87 3.05 -20.35
N GLY A 783 13.52 4.04 -19.73
CA GLY A 783 14.18 3.92 -18.43
C GLY A 783 15.39 2.96 -18.43
N GLN A 784 15.81 2.46 -19.60
CA GLN A 784 16.88 1.48 -19.75
C GLN A 784 18.18 2.14 -20.18
N GLU A 785 19.27 1.89 -19.46
CA GLU A 785 20.58 2.38 -19.83
C GLU A 785 20.98 1.88 -21.23
N PRO A 786 21.48 2.77 -22.11
CA PRO A 786 21.84 2.40 -23.46
C PRO A 786 22.99 1.40 -23.46
N LEU A 787 22.97 0.48 -24.42
CA LEU A 787 24.07 -0.47 -24.61
C LEU A 787 25.33 0.29 -25.03
N LYS A 788 26.50 -0.27 -24.72
CA LYS A 788 27.80 0.33 -25.08
C LYS A 788 27.91 0.60 -26.57
N ASP A 789 27.39 -0.30 -27.41
CA ASP A 789 27.42 -0.10 -28.86
C ASP A 789 26.51 1.06 -29.31
N ASP A 790 25.41 1.34 -28.62
CA ASP A 790 24.56 2.50 -28.93
C ASP A 790 25.22 3.82 -28.51
N VAL A 791 25.95 3.81 -27.39
CA VAL A 791 26.82 4.93 -26.97
C VAL A 791 27.93 5.16 -27.99
N PHE A 792 28.57 4.10 -28.49
CA PHE A 792 29.66 4.21 -29.46
C PHE A 792 29.21 4.66 -30.85
N LYS A 793 27.94 4.44 -31.24
CA LYS A 793 27.39 5.01 -32.48
C LYS A 793 27.37 6.55 -32.45
N CYS A 794 27.25 7.12 -31.25
CA CYS A 794 27.27 8.57 -31.06
C CYS A 794 28.69 9.16 -31.19
N LEU A 795 29.75 8.37 -31.16
CA LEU A 795 31.13 8.85 -31.29
C LEU A 795 31.56 8.95 -32.75
N GLU A 796 32.30 10.00 -33.10
CA GLU A 796 32.89 10.15 -34.44
C GLU A 796 33.89 9.03 -34.79
N ALA A 797 34.57 8.47 -33.78
CA ALA A 797 35.51 7.37 -33.93
C ALA A 797 35.36 6.33 -32.80
N ARG A 798 35.40 5.05 -33.15
CA ARG A 798 35.23 3.96 -32.17
C ARG A 798 36.45 3.87 -31.24
N PRO A 799 36.28 3.88 -29.92
CA PRO A 799 37.39 3.86 -28.97
C PRO A 799 38.13 2.51 -28.99
N SER A 800 39.43 2.54 -28.71
CA SER A 800 40.26 1.33 -28.59
C SER A 800 39.73 0.38 -27.50
N VAL A 801 39.90 -0.93 -27.67
CA VAL A 801 39.37 -1.98 -26.76
C VAL A 801 39.76 -1.74 -25.29
N LEU A 802 40.97 -1.21 -25.04
CA LEU A 802 41.48 -0.92 -23.70
C LEU A 802 40.77 0.27 -23.03
N LYS A 803 40.31 1.27 -23.80
CA LYS A 803 39.63 2.48 -23.29
C LYS A 803 38.12 2.47 -23.47
N ALA A 804 37.59 1.54 -24.27
CA ALA A 804 36.17 1.47 -24.62
C ALA A 804 35.26 1.36 -23.38
N ARG A 805 35.69 0.60 -22.36
CA ARG A 805 34.92 0.46 -21.12
C ARG A 805 34.84 1.78 -20.35
N GLU A 806 35.97 2.45 -20.16
CA GLU A 806 36.06 3.71 -19.40
C GLU A 806 35.28 4.83 -20.11
N ILE A 807 35.46 4.97 -21.42
CA ILE A 807 34.77 6.00 -22.23
C ILE A 807 33.26 5.76 -22.25
N GLY A 808 32.81 4.52 -22.44
CA GLY A 808 31.39 4.18 -22.41
C GLY A 808 30.74 4.45 -21.05
N GLU A 809 31.40 4.06 -19.95
CA GLU A 809 30.88 4.33 -18.60
C GLU A 809 30.84 5.83 -18.29
N ARG A 810 31.84 6.60 -18.74
CA ARG A 810 31.89 8.06 -18.58
C ARG A 810 30.76 8.77 -19.32
N ILE A 811 30.54 8.46 -20.60
CA ILE A 811 29.47 9.07 -21.41
C ILE A 811 28.10 8.75 -20.82
N VAL A 812 27.87 7.49 -20.41
CA VAL A 812 26.61 7.10 -19.76
C VAL A 812 26.42 7.84 -18.44
N SER A 813 27.47 8.03 -17.64
CA SER A 813 27.40 8.82 -16.40
C SER A 813 26.99 10.27 -16.67
N ARG A 814 27.63 10.92 -17.66
CA ARG A 814 27.29 12.29 -18.07
C ARG A 814 25.85 12.40 -18.60
N MET A 815 25.41 11.40 -19.36
CA MET A 815 24.03 11.30 -19.83
C MET A 815 23.03 11.21 -18.66
N ARG A 816 23.32 10.38 -17.64
CA ARG A 816 22.46 10.27 -16.44
C ARG A 816 22.42 11.58 -15.67
N GLU A 817 23.56 12.23 -15.47
CA GLU A 817 23.65 13.54 -14.80
C GLU A 817 22.82 14.58 -15.56
N TYR A 818 22.94 14.64 -16.89
CA TYR A 818 22.13 15.53 -17.73
C TYR A 818 20.62 15.30 -17.52
N VAL A 819 20.16 14.05 -17.53
CA VAL A 819 18.74 13.72 -17.34
C VAL A 819 18.26 14.05 -15.93
N GLU A 820 19.05 13.76 -14.89
CA GLU A 820 18.70 14.06 -13.49
C GLU A 820 18.60 15.57 -13.21
N VAL A 821 19.43 16.38 -13.88
CA VAL A 821 19.41 17.84 -13.75
C VAL A 821 18.27 18.42 -14.57
N PHE A 822 18.23 18.18 -15.89
CA PHE A 822 17.41 18.95 -16.81
C PHE A 822 16.04 18.37 -17.13
N VAL A 823 15.81 17.08 -16.88
CA VAL A 823 14.59 16.37 -17.33
C VAL A 823 13.72 15.96 -16.15
N LYS A 824 14.32 15.33 -15.13
CA LYS A 824 13.59 14.80 -13.98
C LYS A 824 13.17 15.92 -13.02
N GLY A 825 11.90 15.95 -12.62
CA GLY A 825 11.39 16.93 -11.64
C GLY A 825 11.05 18.31 -12.19
N MET A 826 11.01 18.47 -13.51
CA MET A 826 10.71 19.73 -14.21
C MET A 826 9.25 19.84 -14.69
N VAL A 827 8.42 18.81 -14.45
CA VAL A 827 7.02 18.79 -14.89
C VAL A 827 6.15 19.45 -13.83
N ALA A 828 5.40 20.47 -14.24
CA ALA A 828 4.37 21.14 -13.45
C ALA A 828 3.12 20.28 -13.25
#